data_AF-A0A0F9MAT8-F1
#
_entry.id   AF-A0A0F9MAT8-F1
#
_cell.length_a   1.000
_cell.length_b   1.000
_cell.length_c   1.000
_cell.angle_alpha   90.00
_cell.angle_beta   90.00
_cell.angle_gamma   90.00
#
_symmetry.space_group_name_H-M   'P 1'
#
loop_
_entity.id
_entity.type
_entity.pdbx_description
1 polymer ?
#
loop_
_entity_poly.entity_id
_entity_poly.type
_entity_poly.pdbx_seq_one_letter_code
_entity_poly.pdbx_strand_id
1 'polypeptide(L)'
;MYKQLAALFSRYVAAHLVAHGRPQPIRTERGRLVGTVDVFHISQGQIRLAGWAGAEHVVLHMNGIKASTKPILPREDVATVYGLDPCLGFDLVLPLGPVGLREIARFGVEIHNIQVTGETLAVPLSLKYLYLIRLFLVGWFFIGLLRQFPACCAWLLTRKPIYRSRIKRGLNLTAIPVSRELDPDLFRTPVSTSDPKVHVTLIMPVFNAFEVLKDALSRVADNTDLPWRMILIDDRSTDDRIRPLLREWQKLYPDQVLLLENAENLGFIASVNKGIAKALSFQDPVVLLNSDTLVPPKWATRLVNPMIEDNSVATVTPMSNDAEIFTLPIICRAQTLTPGQGDIIDATAARLNPKAERISAPTGVGFCMAINLVYLRQLPFLDPKFGRGYGEEVDWCQRARRLGGKHVCAPNLFVEHRGGQSFGTEEKRRLIATNNELITKRYPTYDTDVQNFIRSDPLQSTRLALALAWVGAQGTYPVSIYLAHSMGGGAEAYLQNRISRKHLAIGQSAVVLRVGGSMRWRLELVTPHGMISGLNDSFDYVCQMLAPISHRQIIYSCGVGDITPVSLPNALLSLSEQGRHPIEVLFHDYFVLSPSYTLLDGNGTYRGIPRPGDPDHERFSAKDQNGEKVTLELWQSQWHLLVSAAKTLTVFSENSAKIVAAAYPEEEGKIDITPHKVLHPVPRLPVPKPEAKRVIGILGDIGAQKGAGVIAYIARPIAHMNVRLVIIGNFDPSFRLPAGITVHGSYKVSDLPQIAARYGVSDWLIPSIWPETFSFTTHEALSTGLPVHAFFLGAQGDAVNNAKNGIPVHYGKGETPQEALRLHLMRYLNQSKRAA
;
A
#
# COMPACT_ATOMS: atom_id res chain seq x y z
N MET A 1 -16.38 20.78 21.72
CA MET A 1 -16.50 20.93 20.26
C MET A 1 -15.26 21.59 19.63
N TYR A 2 -14.84 22.77 20.08
CA TYR A 2 -13.68 23.51 19.56
C TYR A 2 -12.36 22.70 19.48
N LYS A 3 -11.97 21.99 20.56
CA LYS A 3 -10.74 21.16 20.58
C LYS A 3 -10.75 20.01 19.56
N GLN A 4 -11.93 19.43 19.28
CA GLN A 4 -12.08 18.33 18.32
C GLN A 4 -12.06 18.85 16.88
N LEU A 5 -12.68 20.01 16.63
CA LEU A 5 -12.64 20.70 15.34
C LEU A 5 -11.21 21.14 15.01
N ALA A 6 -10.49 21.68 16.00
CA ALA A 6 -9.09 22.05 15.87
C ALA A 6 -8.21 20.83 15.54
N ALA A 7 -8.38 19.71 16.23
CA ALA A 7 -7.65 18.48 15.94
C ALA A 7 -7.97 17.89 14.56
N LEU A 8 -9.24 17.99 14.12
CA LEU A 8 -9.68 17.57 12.79
C LEU A 8 -9.05 18.45 11.70
N PHE A 9 -9.03 19.76 11.93
CA PHE A 9 -8.40 20.73 11.04
C PHE A 9 -6.88 20.52 10.96
N SER A 10 -6.19 20.27 12.07
CA SER A 10 -4.74 19.97 12.05
C SER A 10 -4.40 18.72 11.23
N ARG A 11 -5.27 17.71 11.23
CA ARG A 11 -5.13 16.52 10.39
C ARG A 11 -5.43 16.82 8.92
N TYR A 12 -6.37 17.73 8.65
CA TYR A 12 -6.66 18.21 7.30
C TYR A 12 -5.49 18.97 6.71
N VAL A 13 -4.92 19.92 7.46
CA VAL A 13 -3.71 20.63 7.06
C VAL A 13 -2.59 19.64 6.78
N ALA A 14 -2.37 18.65 7.64
CA ALA A 14 -1.34 17.64 7.43
C ALA A 14 -1.50 16.85 6.12
N ALA A 15 -2.74 16.51 5.74
CA ALA A 15 -3.03 15.74 4.54
C ALA A 15 -2.99 16.57 3.24
N HIS A 16 -3.33 17.86 3.33
CA HIS A 16 -3.60 18.71 2.17
C HIS A 16 -2.61 19.87 1.97
N LEU A 17 -1.67 20.08 2.89
CA LEU A 17 -0.65 21.11 2.75
C LEU A 17 0.31 20.77 1.61
N VAL A 18 0.28 21.60 0.57
CA VAL A 18 1.29 21.64 -0.50
C VAL A 18 1.98 23.00 -0.44
N ALA A 19 3.31 22.99 -0.26
CA ALA A 19 4.08 24.22 -0.12
C ALA A 19 5.52 24.05 -0.60
N HIS A 20 6.09 25.13 -1.14
CA HIS A 20 7.49 25.18 -1.57
C HIS A 20 8.25 26.23 -0.76
N GLY A 21 9.42 25.87 -0.27
CA GLY A 21 10.39 26.78 0.33
C GLY A 21 11.21 27.55 -0.69
N ARG A 22 12.01 28.49 -0.21
CA ARG A 22 13.08 29.11 -1.00
C ARG A 22 14.39 28.36 -0.74
N PRO A 23 15.23 28.13 -1.77
CA PRO A 23 16.61 27.71 -1.53
C PRO A 23 17.29 28.72 -0.60
N GLN A 24 18.02 28.23 0.40
CA GLN A 24 18.56 29.07 1.47
C GLN A 24 20.02 28.72 1.76
N PRO A 25 20.96 29.67 1.56
CA PRO A 25 22.35 29.48 1.95
C PRO A 25 22.50 29.55 3.47
N ILE A 26 23.40 28.75 4.03
CA ILE A 26 23.70 28.69 5.45
C ILE A 26 25.12 29.23 5.66
N ARG A 27 25.20 30.36 6.37
CA ARG A 27 26.45 31.10 6.59
C ARG A 27 26.74 31.24 8.08
N THR A 28 28.02 31.24 8.42
CA THR A 28 28.53 31.57 9.77
C THR A 28 28.33 33.06 10.09
N GLU A 29 28.52 33.46 11.36
CA GLU A 29 28.48 34.88 11.78
C GLU A 29 29.51 35.74 11.02
N ARG A 30 30.62 35.14 10.57
CA ARG A 30 31.65 35.79 9.74
C ARG A 30 31.35 35.78 8.23
N GLY A 31 30.13 35.37 7.83
CA GLY A 31 29.65 35.40 6.45
C GLY A 31 30.11 34.25 5.54
N ARG A 32 30.93 33.31 6.05
CA ARG A 32 31.41 32.14 5.29
C ARG A 32 30.29 31.12 5.07
N LEU A 33 30.14 30.65 3.84
CA LEU A 33 29.17 29.60 3.45
C LEU A 33 29.62 28.24 4.00
N VAL A 34 28.74 27.54 4.68
CA VAL A 34 29.01 26.22 5.31
C VAL A 34 28.00 25.15 4.89
N GLY A 35 26.95 25.53 4.15
CA GLY A 35 25.98 24.63 3.56
C GLY A 35 24.90 25.38 2.79
N THR A 36 24.05 24.64 2.08
CA THR A 36 22.83 25.17 1.45
C THR A 36 21.68 24.18 1.62
N VAL A 37 20.47 24.72 1.72
CA VAL A 37 19.24 23.97 1.46
C VAL A 37 18.81 24.27 0.03
N ASP A 38 18.93 23.27 -0.84
CA ASP A 38 18.62 23.39 -2.27
C ASP A 38 17.14 23.11 -2.53
N VAL A 39 16.58 22.13 -1.82
CA VAL A 39 15.19 21.69 -1.91
C VAL A 39 14.52 21.80 -0.55
N PHE A 40 13.43 22.57 -0.47
CA PHE A 40 12.50 22.53 0.66
C PHE A 40 11.07 22.44 0.09
N HIS A 41 10.42 21.29 0.27
CA HIS A 41 9.12 21.02 -0.32
C HIS A 41 8.22 20.26 0.66
N ILE A 42 6.94 20.58 0.67
CA ILE A 42 5.91 19.90 1.45
C ILE A 42 4.82 19.43 0.49
N SER A 43 4.54 18.14 0.47
CA SER A 43 3.46 17.55 -0.34
C SER A 43 3.04 16.19 0.20
N GLN A 44 1.77 15.81 0.01
CA GLN A 44 1.25 14.48 0.36
C GLN A 44 1.53 14.09 1.84
N GLY A 45 1.52 15.08 2.74
CA GLY A 45 1.82 14.87 4.15
C GLY A 45 3.29 14.58 4.47
N GLN A 46 4.20 14.85 3.54
CA GLN A 46 5.64 14.73 3.73
C GLN A 46 6.35 16.08 3.50
N ILE A 47 7.48 16.25 4.16
CA ILE A 47 8.46 17.31 3.96
C ILE A 47 9.70 16.67 3.39
N ARG A 48 10.23 17.22 2.30
CA ARG A 48 11.56 16.92 1.76
C ARG A 48 12.46 18.13 1.93
N LEU A 49 13.60 17.91 2.55
CA LEU A 49 14.69 18.87 2.71
C LEU A 49 15.97 18.25 2.14
N ALA A 50 16.51 18.80 1.06
CA ALA A 50 17.75 18.33 0.47
C ALA A 50 18.72 19.48 0.22
N GLY A 51 20.02 19.20 0.31
CA GLY A 51 21.07 20.17 0.13
C GLY A 51 22.43 19.61 0.51
N TRP A 52 23.33 20.47 0.97
CA TRP A 52 24.64 20.05 1.46
C TRP A 52 25.09 20.85 2.68
N ALA A 53 25.95 20.24 3.50
CA ALA A 53 26.53 20.88 4.68
C ALA A 53 27.88 20.24 5.03
N GLY A 54 28.90 21.06 5.28
CA GLY A 54 30.19 20.60 5.80
C GLY A 54 30.15 20.41 7.31
N ALA A 55 29.39 19.42 7.79
CA ALA A 55 29.09 19.23 9.21
C ALA A 55 28.83 17.77 9.57
N GLU A 56 28.96 17.42 10.85
CA GLU A 56 28.71 16.04 11.29
C GLU A 56 27.22 15.68 11.27
N HIS A 57 26.35 16.64 11.60
CA HIS A 57 24.91 16.41 11.68
C HIS A 57 24.10 17.61 11.17
N VAL A 58 23.05 17.33 10.40
CA VAL A 58 22.01 18.29 10.01
C VAL A 58 20.69 17.87 10.65
N VAL A 59 20.07 18.79 11.38
CA VAL A 59 18.85 18.55 12.17
C VAL A 59 17.74 19.47 11.67
N LEU A 60 16.69 18.90 11.09
CA LEU A 60 15.46 19.64 10.83
C LEU A 60 14.63 19.75 12.11
N HIS A 61 14.22 20.98 12.42
CA HIS A 61 13.27 21.33 13.46
C HIS A 61 11.94 21.69 12.82
N MET A 62 10.90 21.02 13.27
CA MET A 62 9.52 21.29 12.87
C MET A 62 8.63 21.15 14.09
N ASN A 63 8.02 22.25 14.54
CA ASN A 63 6.93 22.19 15.53
C ASN A 63 7.26 21.35 16.80
N GLY A 64 8.51 21.38 17.26
CA GLY A 64 8.99 20.62 18.43
C GLY A 64 9.47 19.19 18.12
N ILE A 65 9.39 18.76 16.87
CA ILE A 65 9.97 17.51 16.35
C ILE A 65 11.35 17.81 15.78
N LYS A 66 12.35 17.02 16.15
CA LYS A 66 13.71 17.07 15.61
C LYS A 66 13.97 15.81 14.79
N ALA A 67 14.57 15.97 13.62
CA ALA A 67 15.00 14.85 12.79
C ALA A 67 16.39 15.13 12.24
N SER A 68 17.33 14.23 12.49
CA SER A 68 18.74 14.42 12.18
C SER A 68 19.21 13.46 11.09
N THR A 69 20.11 13.92 10.22
CA THR A 69 20.85 13.07 9.28
C THR A 69 22.33 13.46 9.27
N LYS A 70 23.20 12.53 8.84
CA LYS A 70 24.61 12.82 8.55
C LYS A 70 24.72 13.14 7.05
N PRO A 71 25.35 14.25 6.65
CA PRO A 71 25.64 14.52 5.24
C PRO A 71 26.69 13.52 4.77
N ILE A 72 26.27 12.54 3.95
CA ILE A 72 27.14 11.47 3.42
C ILE A 72 26.92 11.25 1.92
N LEU A 73 26.02 12.01 1.29
CA LEU A 73 25.74 11.87 -0.14
C LEU A 73 26.83 12.56 -0.96
N PRO A 74 27.32 11.95 -2.05
CA PRO A 74 28.37 12.53 -2.87
C PRO A 74 27.89 13.80 -3.59
N ARG A 75 28.66 14.88 -3.48
CA ARG A 75 28.47 16.19 -4.12
C ARG A 75 29.82 16.72 -4.61
N GLU A 76 30.36 16.06 -5.64
CA GLU A 76 31.64 16.40 -6.27
C GLU A 76 31.67 17.82 -6.83
N ASP A 77 30.51 18.30 -7.30
CA ASP A 77 30.28 19.67 -7.78
C ASP A 77 30.61 20.73 -6.71
N VAL A 78 30.27 20.44 -5.46
CA VAL A 78 30.50 21.35 -4.32
C VAL A 78 31.90 21.13 -3.74
N ALA A 79 32.33 19.88 -3.60
CA ALA A 79 33.64 19.53 -3.07
C ALA A 79 34.79 20.17 -3.84
N THR A 80 34.70 20.16 -5.18
CA THR A 80 35.71 20.77 -6.06
C THR A 80 35.77 22.28 -5.90
N VAL A 81 34.62 22.95 -5.76
CA VAL A 81 34.53 24.41 -5.65
C VAL A 81 35.02 24.93 -4.31
N TYR A 82 34.76 24.19 -3.22
CA TYR A 82 35.03 24.65 -1.86
C TYR A 82 36.17 23.90 -1.14
N GLY A 83 36.81 22.92 -1.80
CA GLY A 83 37.93 22.13 -1.26
C GLY A 83 37.53 21.27 -0.05
N LEU A 84 36.35 20.64 -0.11
CA LEU A 84 35.77 19.83 0.97
C LEU A 84 35.71 18.34 0.59
N ASP A 85 35.44 17.47 1.57
CA ASP A 85 35.20 16.04 1.33
C ASP A 85 33.97 15.84 0.41
N PRO A 86 34.03 14.99 -0.63
CA PRO A 86 32.92 14.77 -1.57
C PRO A 86 31.61 14.30 -0.92
N CYS A 87 31.63 13.66 0.24
CA CYS A 87 30.45 13.12 0.92
C CYS A 87 29.83 14.16 1.88
N LEU A 88 29.24 15.21 1.32
CA LEU A 88 28.75 16.38 2.07
C LEU A 88 27.26 16.72 1.82
N GLY A 89 26.58 15.94 0.96
CA GLY A 89 25.16 16.09 0.64
C GLY A 89 24.24 15.40 1.64
N PHE A 90 23.02 15.92 1.79
CA PHE A 90 21.96 15.30 2.57
C PHE A 90 20.60 15.38 1.85
N ASP A 91 19.74 14.39 2.08
CA ASP A 91 18.33 14.39 1.67
C ASP A 91 17.52 13.81 2.83
N LEU A 92 16.50 14.57 3.25
CA LEU A 92 15.77 14.33 4.48
C LEU A 92 14.28 14.38 4.15
N VAL A 93 13.64 13.21 4.13
CA VAL A 93 12.21 13.04 3.86
C VAL A 93 11.51 12.62 5.15
N LEU A 94 10.50 13.39 5.58
CA LEU A 94 9.81 13.19 6.84
C LEU A 94 8.31 13.37 6.70
N PRO A 95 7.48 12.64 7.46
CA PRO A 95 6.07 12.97 7.56
C PRO A 95 5.89 14.32 8.29
N LEU A 96 5.03 15.18 7.74
CA LEU A 96 4.67 16.50 8.29
C LEU A 96 3.99 16.40 9.67
N GLY A 97 3.24 15.32 9.92
CA GLY A 97 2.43 15.15 11.12
C GLY A 97 1.26 16.14 11.22
N PRO A 98 0.40 16.06 12.25
CA PRO A 98 -0.69 17.02 12.46
C PRO A 98 -0.12 18.41 12.79
N VAL A 99 -0.43 19.40 11.95
CA VAL A 99 0.09 20.78 12.07
C VAL A 99 -1.09 21.75 12.10
N GLY A 100 -1.18 22.61 13.12
CA GLY A 100 -2.20 23.66 13.18
C GLY A 100 -1.84 24.87 12.30
N LEU A 101 -2.78 25.79 12.10
CA LEU A 101 -2.59 26.93 11.18
C LEU A 101 -1.39 27.83 11.55
N ARG A 102 -1.12 27.97 12.86
CA ARG A 102 -0.04 28.83 13.39
C ARG A 102 1.33 28.18 13.24
N GLU A 103 1.35 26.87 13.09
CA GLU A 103 2.52 26.00 13.03
C GLU A 103 3.02 25.75 11.58
N ILE A 104 2.25 26.15 10.55
CA ILE A 104 2.57 25.98 9.10
C ILE A 104 3.85 26.73 8.65
N ALA A 105 4.57 27.43 9.53
CA ALA A 105 5.76 28.21 9.17
C ALA A 105 6.92 28.13 10.17
N ARG A 106 6.85 27.22 11.15
CA ARG A 106 7.90 27.08 12.19
C ARG A 106 8.84 25.94 11.84
N PHE A 107 9.60 26.16 10.78
CA PHE A 107 10.64 25.25 10.32
C PHE A 107 12.00 25.89 10.55
N GLY A 108 12.97 25.11 11.00
CA GLY A 108 14.36 25.54 11.14
C GLY A 108 15.30 24.37 10.91
N VAL A 109 16.54 24.66 10.58
CA VAL A 109 17.61 23.66 10.44
C VAL A 109 18.73 24.04 11.38
N GLU A 110 19.16 23.09 12.21
CA GLU A 110 20.38 23.18 13.00
C GLU A 110 21.47 22.35 12.31
N ILE A 111 22.66 22.92 12.17
CA ILE A 111 23.84 22.22 11.68
C ILE A 111 24.82 22.13 12.85
N HIS A 112 25.22 20.91 13.23
CA HIS A 112 26.12 20.67 14.36
C HIS A 112 27.51 20.23 13.90
N ASN A 113 28.53 20.64 14.66
CA ASN A 113 29.93 20.26 14.45
C ASN A 113 30.38 20.56 13.01
N ILE A 114 30.29 21.82 12.61
CA ILE A 114 30.76 22.28 11.31
C ILE A 114 32.26 21.96 11.19
N GLN A 115 32.66 21.22 10.17
CA GLN A 115 34.00 20.60 10.04
C GLN A 115 35.17 21.61 10.14
N VAL A 116 34.90 22.90 9.92
CA VAL A 116 35.91 23.97 9.92
C VAL A 116 35.93 24.78 11.23
N THR A 117 34.82 24.86 11.98
CA THR A 117 34.70 25.76 13.15
C THR A 117 34.26 25.06 14.44
N GLY A 118 33.71 23.84 14.36
CA GLY A 118 33.16 23.11 15.52
C GLY A 118 31.85 23.70 16.08
N GLU A 119 31.33 24.77 15.48
CA GLU A 119 30.14 25.50 15.95
C GLU A 119 28.84 24.79 15.55
N THR A 120 27.75 25.14 16.25
CA THR A 120 26.37 24.79 15.87
C THR A 120 25.64 26.02 15.37
N LEU A 121 25.01 25.95 14.20
CA LEU A 121 24.24 27.05 13.61
C LEU A 121 22.77 26.68 13.42
N ALA A 122 21.86 27.58 13.81
CA ALA A 122 20.42 27.42 13.61
C ALA A 122 19.91 28.43 12.57
N VAL A 123 19.19 27.96 11.55
CA VAL A 123 18.66 28.78 10.46
C VAL A 123 17.15 28.55 10.31
N PRO A 124 16.30 29.59 10.38
CA PRO A 124 14.87 29.45 10.11
C PRO A 124 14.62 29.24 8.61
N LEU A 125 13.74 28.31 8.26
CA LEU A 125 13.29 28.05 6.89
C LEU A 125 11.97 28.74 6.60
N SER A 126 11.84 29.34 5.41
CA SER A 126 10.64 30.07 4.99
C SER A 126 9.91 29.40 3.81
N LEU A 127 8.58 29.44 3.84
CA LEU A 127 7.70 28.98 2.76
C LEU A 127 7.27 30.14 1.86
N LYS A 128 7.15 29.88 0.56
CA LYS A 128 6.56 30.82 -0.41
C LYS A 128 5.04 30.88 -0.22
N TYR A 129 4.46 32.08 -0.39
CA TYR A 129 3.00 32.30 -0.43
C TYR A 129 2.21 31.84 0.82
N LEU A 130 2.82 31.86 2.00
CA LEU A 130 2.25 31.35 3.26
C LEU A 130 0.83 31.86 3.55
N TYR A 131 0.56 33.15 3.30
CA TYR A 131 -0.76 33.73 3.54
C TYR A 131 -1.85 33.10 2.67
N LEU A 132 -1.60 32.93 1.36
CA LEU A 132 -2.53 32.30 0.42
C LEU A 132 -2.77 30.83 0.77
N ILE A 133 -1.71 30.09 1.12
CA ILE A 133 -1.80 28.69 1.55
C ILE A 133 -2.74 28.56 2.75
N ARG A 134 -2.60 29.42 3.77
CA ARG A 134 -3.48 29.43 4.95
C ARG A 134 -4.93 29.71 4.57
N LEU A 135 -5.17 30.70 3.70
CA LEU A 135 -6.51 31.07 3.26
C LEU A 135 -7.21 29.89 2.55
N PHE A 136 -6.53 29.25 1.60
CA PHE A 136 -7.08 28.12 0.85
C PHE A 136 -7.37 26.91 1.73
N LEU A 137 -6.45 26.53 2.63
CA LEU A 137 -6.66 25.40 3.53
C LEU A 137 -7.88 25.59 4.44
N VAL A 138 -8.09 26.81 4.95
CA VAL A 138 -9.27 27.15 5.75
C VAL A 138 -10.53 27.08 4.90
N GLY A 139 -10.54 27.72 3.72
CA GLY A 139 -11.71 27.75 2.84
C GLY A 139 -12.16 26.35 2.40
N TRP A 140 -11.23 25.53 1.91
CA TRP A 140 -11.54 24.18 1.44
C TRP A 140 -11.95 23.24 2.57
N PHE A 141 -11.40 23.41 3.77
CA PHE A 141 -11.86 22.67 4.95
C PHE A 141 -13.32 22.97 5.30
N PHE A 142 -13.72 24.25 5.29
CA PHE A 142 -15.11 24.64 5.57
C PHE A 142 -16.08 24.10 4.51
N ILE A 143 -15.71 24.17 3.23
CA ILE A 143 -16.51 23.58 2.14
C ILE A 143 -16.65 22.06 2.33
N GLY A 144 -15.56 21.36 2.65
CA GLY A 144 -15.59 19.93 2.94
C GLY A 144 -16.47 19.57 4.14
N LEU A 145 -16.43 20.40 5.19
CA LEU A 145 -17.24 20.20 6.40
C LEU A 145 -18.74 20.43 6.13
N LEU A 146 -19.09 21.46 5.36
CA LEU A 146 -20.46 21.75 4.91
C LEU A 146 -21.04 20.58 4.12
N ARG A 147 -20.27 20.02 3.17
CA ARG A 147 -20.68 18.83 2.40
C ARG A 147 -20.92 17.58 3.27
N GLN A 148 -20.29 17.51 4.44
CA GLN A 148 -20.45 16.40 5.40
C GLN A 148 -21.36 16.75 6.58
N PHE A 149 -22.08 17.87 6.53
CA PHE A 149 -22.94 18.32 7.63
C PHE A 149 -23.97 17.27 8.07
N PRO A 150 -24.68 16.54 7.16
CA PRO A 150 -25.61 15.49 7.58
C PRO A 150 -24.92 14.36 8.38
N ALA A 151 -23.73 13.96 7.96
CA ALA A 151 -22.94 12.94 8.66
C ALA A 151 -22.41 13.46 10.01
N CYS A 152 -22.06 14.74 10.11
CA CYS A 152 -21.66 15.38 11.37
C CYS A 152 -22.83 15.39 12.38
N CYS A 153 -24.03 15.78 11.94
CA CYS A 153 -25.23 15.76 12.78
C CYS A 153 -25.59 14.35 13.22
N ALA A 154 -25.59 13.38 12.29
CA ALA A 154 -25.84 11.98 12.62
C ALA A 154 -24.79 11.40 13.59
N TRP A 155 -23.52 11.77 13.46
CA TRP A 155 -22.47 11.40 14.41
C TRP A 155 -22.69 12.00 15.80
N LEU A 156 -23.08 13.29 15.88
CA LEU A 156 -23.34 13.96 17.16
C LEU A 156 -24.51 13.33 17.91
N LEU A 157 -25.55 12.90 17.19
CA LEU A 157 -26.74 12.27 17.74
C LEU A 157 -26.54 10.80 18.11
N THR A 158 -25.90 10.01 17.22
CA THR A 158 -25.89 8.54 17.35
C THR A 158 -24.57 7.95 17.83
N ARG A 159 -23.46 8.70 17.73
CA ARG A 159 -22.09 8.24 18.02
C ARG A 159 -21.67 6.95 17.28
N LYS A 160 -22.37 6.56 16.20
CA LYS A 160 -22.06 5.36 15.42
C LYS A 160 -20.78 5.53 14.58
N PRO A 161 -19.80 4.58 14.64
CA PRO A 161 -18.51 4.69 13.96
C PRO A 161 -18.59 4.99 12.45
N ILE A 162 -19.64 4.52 11.77
CA ILE A 162 -19.86 4.71 10.34
C ILE A 162 -19.88 6.19 9.91
N TYR A 163 -20.50 7.07 10.70
CA TYR A 163 -20.56 8.51 10.40
C TYR A 163 -19.22 9.20 10.61
N ARG A 164 -18.44 8.77 11.62
CA ARG A 164 -17.07 9.24 11.84
C ARG A 164 -16.16 8.86 10.66
N SER A 165 -16.31 7.66 10.13
CA SER A 165 -15.57 7.20 8.93
C SER A 165 -15.99 7.99 7.69
N ARG A 166 -17.28 8.28 7.52
CA ARG A 166 -17.81 9.11 6.42
C ARG A 166 -17.26 10.55 6.45
N ILE A 167 -17.20 11.17 7.64
CA ILE A 167 -16.62 12.52 7.81
C ILE A 167 -15.12 12.51 7.46
N LYS A 168 -14.36 11.53 7.96
CA LYS A 168 -12.92 11.40 7.66
C LYS A 168 -12.67 11.17 6.16
N ARG A 169 -13.51 10.38 5.49
CA ARG A 169 -13.44 10.15 4.04
C ARG A 169 -13.81 11.39 3.24
N GLY A 170 -14.89 12.07 3.61
CA GLY A 170 -15.34 13.30 2.96
C GLY A 170 -14.38 14.49 3.11
N LEU A 171 -13.54 14.48 4.14
CA LEU A 171 -12.44 15.43 4.34
C LEU A 171 -11.09 14.90 3.83
N ASN A 172 -11.08 13.72 3.22
CA ASN A 172 -9.90 13.05 2.66
C ASN A 172 -8.73 12.94 3.67
N LEU A 173 -9.04 12.54 4.91
CA LEU A 173 -8.11 12.43 6.05
C LEU A 173 -7.62 11.00 6.32
N THR A 174 -8.08 10.06 5.51
CA THR A 174 -7.65 8.67 5.56
C THR A 174 -6.47 8.50 4.61
N ALA A 175 -5.28 8.26 5.16
CA ALA A 175 -4.14 7.79 4.38
C ALA A 175 -4.48 6.37 3.92
N ILE A 176 -5.05 6.28 2.73
CA ILE A 176 -5.28 5.04 1.99
C ILE A 176 -4.87 5.41 0.57
N PRO A 177 -4.04 4.62 -0.14
CA PRO A 177 -4.08 4.68 -1.60
C PRO A 177 -5.55 4.57 -1.98
N VAL A 178 -6.07 5.45 -2.82
CA VAL A 178 -7.49 5.47 -3.15
C VAL A 178 -7.78 4.20 -3.96
N SER A 179 -7.95 3.06 -3.28
CA SER A 179 -8.50 1.84 -3.85
C SER A 179 -9.85 2.25 -4.41
N ARG A 180 -10.03 2.04 -5.71
CA ARG A 180 -11.28 2.40 -6.37
C ARG A 180 -12.20 1.19 -6.37
N GLU A 181 -13.45 1.44 -6.66
CA GLU A 181 -14.37 0.38 -7.00
C GLU A 181 -13.87 -0.33 -8.27
N LEU A 182 -13.80 -1.65 -8.20
CA LEU A 182 -13.46 -2.50 -9.32
C LEU A 182 -14.64 -2.57 -10.28
N ASP A 183 -14.37 -2.56 -11.58
CA ASP A 183 -15.38 -2.59 -12.64
C ASP A 183 -16.28 -3.84 -12.46
N PRO A 184 -17.59 -3.66 -12.14
CA PRO A 184 -18.48 -4.78 -11.87
C PRO A 184 -18.76 -5.65 -13.12
N ASP A 185 -18.43 -5.15 -14.32
CA ASP A 185 -18.63 -5.84 -15.58
C ASP A 185 -17.41 -6.64 -16.02
N LEU A 186 -16.29 -6.61 -15.26
CA LEU A 186 -15.03 -7.24 -15.64
C LEU A 186 -15.16 -8.74 -15.98
N PHE A 187 -15.95 -9.48 -15.21
CA PHE A 187 -16.17 -10.93 -15.42
C PHE A 187 -17.54 -11.26 -16.04
N ARG A 188 -18.31 -10.24 -16.47
CA ARG A 188 -19.59 -10.51 -17.15
C ARG A 188 -19.31 -11.05 -18.54
N THR A 189 -19.97 -12.15 -18.90
CA THR A 189 -19.88 -12.72 -20.24
C THR A 189 -20.35 -11.68 -21.27
N PRO A 190 -19.51 -11.28 -22.23
CA PRO A 190 -19.95 -10.38 -23.27
C PRO A 190 -20.99 -11.07 -24.16
N VAL A 191 -21.96 -10.31 -24.68
CA VAL A 191 -22.83 -10.79 -25.76
C VAL A 191 -21.92 -11.14 -26.94
N SER A 192 -22.04 -12.39 -27.42
CA SER A 192 -21.22 -12.94 -28.50
C SER A 192 -21.09 -11.97 -29.67
N THR A 193 -19.87 -11.51 -29.92
CA THR A 193 -19.51 -10.79 -31.15
C THR A 193 -19.06 -11.84 -32.15
N SER A 194 -19.68 -11.88 -33.33
CA SER A 194 -19.22 -12.74 -34.42
C SER A 194 -17.74 -12.51 -34.70
N ASP A 195 -16.98 -13.58 -34.97
CA ASP A 195 -15.58 -13.46 -35.36
C ASP A 195 -15.45 -12.51 -36.56
N PRO A 196 -14.60 -11.47 -36.49
CA PRO A 196 -14.45 -10.52 -37.57
C PRO A 196 -13.91 -11.24 -38.80
N LYS A 197 -14.59 -11.12 -39.94
CA LYS A 197 -14.09 -11.58 -41.24
C LYS A 197 -13.08 -10.56 -41.80
N VAL A 198 -12.00 -10.33 -41.08
CA VAL A 198 -10.98 -9.32 -41.42
C VAL A 198 -9.62 -10.02 -41.58
N HIS A 199 -8.86 -9.58 -42.58
CA HIS A 199 -7.50 -10.02 -42.82
C HIS A 199 -6.53 -9.05 -42.11
N VAL A 200 -5.45 -9.54 -41.51
CA VAL A 200 -4.48 -8.70 -40.78
C VAL A 200 -3.10 -8.72 -41.45
N THR A 201 -2.43 -7.58 -41.49
CA THR A 201 -1.04 -7.48 -41.95
C THR A 201 -0.11 -7.23 -40.78
N LEU A 202 0.79 -8.18 -40.51
CA LEU A 202 1.82 -8.09 -39.49
C LEU A 202 3.07 -7.43 -40.08
N ILE A 203 3.67 -6.48 -39.37
CA ILE A 203 4.98 -5.90 -39.71
C ILE A 203 5.95 -6.26 -38.59
N MET A 204 6.94 -7.08 -38.92
CA MET A 204 7.94 -7.56 -37.95
C MET A 204 9.35 -7.16 -38.40
N PRO A 205 9.91 -6.07 -37.83
CA PRO A 205 11.33 -5.77 -37.99
C PRO A 205 12.17 -6.71 -37.12
N VAL A 206 13.30 -7.15 -37.66
CA VAL A 206 14.21 -8.11 -37.02
C VAL A 206 15.63 -7.55 -37.03
N PHE A 207 16.24 -7.54 -35.85
CA PHE A 207 17.66 -7.28 -35.67
C PHE A 207 18.21 -8.18 -34.56
N ASN A 208 18.83 -9.30 -34.94
CA ASN A 208 19.37 -10.34 -34.04
C ASN A 208 18.30 -11.07 -33.19
N ALA A 209 18.69 -11.58 -32.01
CA ALA A 209 17.85 -12.33 -31.06
C ALA A 209 17.27 -13.66 -31.58
N PHE A 210 18.11 -14.50 -32.19
CA PHE A 210 17.74 -15.75 -32.88
C PHE A 210 16.77 -16.66 -32.10
N GLU A 211 17.06 -16.97 -30.83
CA GLU A 211 16.23 -17.90 -30.05
C GLU A 211 14.82 -17.35 -29.81
N VAL A 212 14.72 -16.08 -29.41
CA VAL A 212 13.42 -15.46 -29.13
C VAL A 212 12.62 -15.24 -30.42
N LEU A 213 13.30 -14.89 -31.52
CA LEU A 213 12.68 -14.76 -32.83
C LEU A 213 12.04 -16.07 -33.29
N LYS A 214 12.71 -17.21 -33.08
CA LYS A 214 12.17 -18.52 -33.43
C LYS A 214 10.88 -18.82 -32.67
N ASP A 215 10.86 -18.55 -31.37
CA ASP A 215 9.66 -18.67 -30.55
C ASP A 215 8.55 -17.74 -31.05
N ALA A 216 8.86 -16.47 -31.32
CA ALA A 216 7.89 -15.48 -31.81
C ALA A 216 7.26 -15.88 -33.15
N LEU A 217 8.06 -16.35 -34.12
CA LEU A 217 7.58 -16.81 -35.43
C LEU A 217 6.67 -18.03 -35.31
N SER A 218 7.06 -19.04 -34.52
CA SER A 218 6.21 -20.21 -34.25
C SER A 218 4.88 -19.79 -33.63
N ARG A 219 4.93 -18.91 -32.61
CA ARG A 219 3.73 -18.40 -31.95
C ARG A 219 2.80 -17.67 -32.91
N VAL A 220 3.32 -16.88 -33.85
CA VAL A 220 2.48 -16.25 -34.88
C VAL A 220 1.78 -17.30 -35.74
N ALA A 221 2.51 -18.30 -36.24
CA ALA A 221 1.91 -19.35 -37.07
C ALA A 221 0.86 -20.18 -36.32
N ASP A 222 1.15 -20.54 -35.07
CA ASP A 222 0.33 -21.46 -34.27
C ASP A 222 -0.90 -20.80 -33.64
N ASN A 223 -0.79 -19.50 -33.29
CA ASN A 223 -1.78 -18.84 -32.43
C ASN A 223 -2.61 -17.75 -33.12
N THR A 224 -2.26 -17.33 -34.34
CA THR A 224 -3.02 -16.31 -35.08
C THR A 224 -4.30 -16.92 -35.66
N ASP A 225 -5.44 -16.45 -35.18
CA ASP A 225 -6.76 -17.00 -35.48
C ASP A 225 -7.49 -16.33 -36.66
N LEU A 226 -6.93 -15.24 -37.18
CA LEU A 226 -7.43 -14.54 -38.36
C LEU A 226 -6.59 -14.86 -39.59
N PRO A 227 -7.15 -14.76 -40.81
CA PRO A 227 -6.35 -14.70 -42.03
C PRO A 227 -5.27 -13.61 -41.92
N TRP A 228 -4.01 -14.00 -42.09
CA TRP A 228 -2.88 -13.11 -41.85
C TRP A 228 -1.88 -13.13 -42.99
N ARG A 229 -1.16 -12.02 -43.13
CA ARG A 229 0.06 -11.91 -43.92
C ARG A 229 1.12 -11.18 -43.10
N MET A 230 2.38 -11.38 -43.42
CA MET A 230 3.50 -10.81 -42.68
C MET A 230 4.47 -10.13 -43.64
N ILE A 231 4.89 -8.93 -43.29
CA ILE A 231 6.04 -8.25 -43.86
C ILE A 231 7.17 -8.38 -42.86
N LEU A 232 8.09 -9.31 -43.16
CA LEU A 232 9.21 -9.67 -42.31
C LEU A 232 10.44 -8.90 -42.81
N ILE A 233 11.11 -8.15 -41.94
CA ILE A 233 12.13 -7.19 -42.36
C ILE A 233 13.45 -7.47 -41.63
N ASP A 234 14.47 -7.95 -42.34
CA ASP A 234 15.83 -8.06 -41.81
C ASP A 234 16.51 -6.69 -41.85
N ASP A 235 16.69 -6.06 -40.69
CA ASP A 235 17.39 -4.77 -40.58
C ASP A 235 18.91 -4.93 -40.47
N ARG A 236 19.46 -5.72 -41.39
CA ARG A 236 20.88 -6.09 -41.45
C ARG A 236 21.38 -6.68 -40.13
N SER A 237 20.77 -7.80 -39.73
CA SER A 237 21.23 -8.57 -38.56
C SER A 237 22.71 -8.95 -38.68
N THR A 238 23.41 -8.94 -37.54
CA THR A 238 24.82 -9.31 -37.43
C THR A 238 25.02 -10.77 -37.06
N ASP A 239 23.99 -11.43 -36.51
CA ASP A 239 23.97 -12.88 -36.30
C ASP A 239 23.67 -13.57 -37.64
N ASP A 240 24.65 -14.30 -38.17
CA ASP A 240 24.60 -14.97 -39.48
C ASP A 240 23.51 -16.05 -39.55
N ARG A 241 22.94 -16.48 -38.43
CA ARG A 241 21.83 -17.45 -38.37
C ARG A 241 20.47 -16.84 -38.69
N ILE A 242 20.31 -15.52 -38.55
CA ILE A 242 19.02 -14.83 -38.71
C ILE A 242 18.55 -14.88 -40.17
N ARG A 243 19.38 -14.43 -41.11
CA ARG A 243 18.97 -14.32 -42.51
C ARG A 243 18.58 -15.68 -43.12
N PRO A 244 19.31 -16.79 -42.88
CA PRO A 244 18.85 -18.12 -43.25
C PRO A 244 17.47 -18.47 -42.68
N LEU A 245 17.24 -18.24 -41.39
CA LEU A 245 15.95 -18.49 -40.72
C LEU A 245 14.80 -17.71 -41.39
N LEU A 246 14.99 -16.42 -41.67
CA LEU A 246 13.96 -15.59 -42.30
C LEU A 246 13.62 -16.06 -43.73
N ARG A 247 14.63 -16.48 -44.49
CA ARG A 247 14.44 -17.05 -45.85
C ARG A 247 13.75 -18.41 -45.81
N GLU A 248 14.07 -19.25 -44.83
CA GLU A 248 13.36 -20.51 -44.60
C GLU A 248 11.89 -20.27 -44.25
N TRP A 249 11.61 -19.29 -43.39
CA TRP A 249 10.25 -18.90 -43.03
C TRP A 249 9.45 -18.41 -44.24
N GLN A 250 10.05 -17.58 -45.11
CA GLN A 250 9.43 -17.17 -46.37
C GLN A 250 9.11 -18.37 -47.28
N LYS A 251 10.01 -19.36 -47.37
CA LYS A 251 9.77 -20.55 -48.19
C LYS A 251 8.64 -21.42 -47.64
N LEU A 252 8.47 -21.46 -46.31
CA LEU A 252 7.40 -22.21 -45.66
C LEU A 252 6.02 -21.57 -45.90
N TYR A 253 5.99 -20.23 -46.03
CA TYR A 253 4.77 -19.45 -46.20
C TYR A 253 4.86 -18.48 -47.40
N PRO A 254 5.04 -18.97 -48.64
CA PRO A 254 5.37 -18.13 -49.80
C PRO A 254 4.28 -17.11 -50.15
N ASP A 255 3.01 -17.45 -49.90
CA ASP A 255 1.86 -16.58 -50.19
C ASP A 255 1.50 -15.63 -49.03
N GLN A 256 2.02 -15.88 -47.83
CA GLN A 256 1.68 -15.12 -46.62
C GLN A 256 2.83 -14.23 -46.14
N VAL A 257 4.09 -14.55 -46.45
CA VAL A 257 5.28 -13.84 -45.95
C VAL A 257 6.01 -13.11 -47.07
N LEU A 258 6.10 -11.79 -46.95
CA LEU A 258 6.97 -10.93 -47.75
C LEU A 258 8.23 -10.59 -46.95
N LEU A 259 9.38 -11.13 -47.37
CA LEU A 259 10.68 -10.82 -46.78
C LEU A 259 11.30 -9.58 -47.44
N LEU A 260 11.68 -8.60 -46.63
CA LEU A 260 12.46 -7.42 -47.03
C LEU A 260 13.84 -7.48 -46.36
N GLU A 261 14.91 -7.50 -47.14
CA GLU A 261 16.29 -7.52 -46.64
C GLU A 261 16.93 -6.13 -46.81
N ASN A 262 17.26 -5.45 -45.72
CA ASN A 262 18.00 -4.19 -45.80
C ASN A 262 19.48 -4.44 -46.11
N ALA A 263 20.06 -3.57 -46.93
CA ALA A 263 21.49 -3.60 -47.26
C ALA A 263 22.38 -3.11 -46.10
N GLU A 264 21.84 -2.21 -45.27
CA GLU A 264 22.49 -1.61 -44.10
C GLU A 264 21.50 -1.58 -42.91
N ASN A 265 21.99 -1.35 -41.69
CA ASN A 265 21.14 -1.20 -40.52
C ASN A 265 20.49 0.18 -40.54
N LEU A 266 19.21 0.24 -40.90
CA LEU A 266 18.44 1.48 -41.02
C LEU A 266 17.76 1.88 -39.71
N GLY A 267 17.73 0.99 -38.73
CA GLY A 267 17.00 1.16 -37.48
C GLY A 267 15.52 0.83 -37.60
N PHE A 268 14.86 0.78 -36.44
CA PHE A 268 13.46 0.37 -36.30
C PHE A 268 12.52 1.20 -37.18
N ILE A 269 12.60 2.53 -37.08
CA ILE A 269 11.65 3.45 -37.73
C ILE A 269 11.68 3.31 -39.26
N ALA A 270 12.88 3.36 -39.85
CA ALA A 270 13.04 3.28 -41.31
C ALA A 270 12.62 1.91 -41.85
N SER A 271 12.93 0.82 -41.12
CA SER A 271 12.48 -0.53 -41.45
C SER A 271 10.95 -0.63 -41.40
N VAL A 272 10.33 -0.22 -40.30
CA VAL A 272 8.87 -0.24 -40.15
C VAL A 272 8.18 0.62 -41.21
N ASN A 273 8.71 1.80 -41.56
CA ASN A 273 8.16 2.63 -42.63
C ASN A 273 8.18 1.96 -44.01
N LYS A 274 9.25 1.20 -44.34
CA LYS A 274 9.25 0.37 -45.56
C LYS A 274 8.15 -0.69 -45.52
N GLY A 275 7.94 -1.29 -44.34
CA GLY A 275 6.84 -2.22 -44.10
C GLY A 275 5.47 -1.57 -44.30
N ILE A 276 5.23 -0.41 -43.69
CA ILE A 276 3.96 0.35 -43.79
C ILE A 276 3.66 0.68 -45.26
N ALA A 277 4.66 1.14 -46.02
CA ALA A 277 4.48 1.44 -47.44
C ALA A 277 3.99 0.24 -48.25
N LYS A 278 4.47 -0.98 -47.93
CA LYS A 278 3.96 -2.22 -48.53
C LYS A 278 2.58 -2.60 -48.00
N ALA A 279 2.36 -2.49 -46.69
CA ALA A 279 1.09 -2.82 -46.05
C ALA A 279 -0.09 -2.00 -46.59
N LEU A 280 0.12 -0.73 -46.94
CA LEU A 280 -0.92 0.12 -47.52
C LEU A 280 -1.51 -0.42 -48.83
N SER A 281 -0.77 -1.26 -49.57
CA SER A 281 -1.26 -1.90 -50.79
C SER A 281 -2.26 -3.04 -50.52
N PHE A 282 -2.28 -3.57 -49.30
CA PHE A 282 -3.07 -4.75 -48.91
C PHE A 282 -4.46 -4.42 -48.37
N GLN A 283 -4.68 -3.17 -47.94
CA GLN A 283 -5.95 -2.70 -47.38
C GLN A 283 -6.44 -3.46 -46.13
N ASP A 284 -5.51 -4.01 -45.36
CA ASP A 284 -5.76 -4.68 -44.08
C ASP A 284 -5.40 -3.75 -42.91
N PRO A 285 -6.02 -3.90 -41.71
CA PRO A 285 -5.43 -3.39 -40.48
C PRO A 285 -4.00 -3.89 -40.28
N VAL A 286 -3.15 -3.03 -39.76
CA VAL A 286 -1.71 -3.32 -39.59
C VAL A 286 -1.41 -3.58 -38.13
N VAL A 287 -0.60 -4.59 -37.83
CA VAL A 287 -0.05 -4.82 -36.50
C VAL A 287 1.45 -4.64 -36.54
N LEU A 288 1.96 -3.68 -35.77
CA LEU A 288 3.39 -3.61 -35.44
C LEU A 288 3.67 -4.68 -34.39
N LEU A 289 4.57 -5.61 -34.70
CA LEU A 289 4.88 -6.75 -33.85
C LEU A 289 6.40 -6.92 -33.74
N ASN A 290 6.95 -6.69 -32.55
CA ASN A 290 8.38 -6.89 -32.33
C ASN A 290 8.75 -8.39 -32.41
N SER A 291 9.99 -8.66 -32.82
CA SER A 291 10.54 -10.01 -32.95
C SER A 291 10.73 -10.78 -31.63
N ASP A 292 10.49 -10.13 -30.49
CA ASP A 292 10.61 -10.67 -29.13
C ASP A 292 9.26 -10.74 -28.38
N THR A 293 8.18 -10.73 -29.15
CA THR A 293 6.80 -10.77 -28.66
C THR A 293 6.21 -12.17 -28.79
N LEU A 294 5.71 -12.73 -27.69
CA LEU A 294 5.09 -14.05 -27.65
C LEU A 294 3.57 -13.92 -27.57
N VAL A 295 2.94 -14.05 -28.72
CA VAL A 295 1.49 -13.94 -28.86
C VAL A 295 0.79 -15.22 -28.38
N PRO A 296 -0.28 -15.11 -27.55
CA PRO A 296 -1.05 -16.25 -27.07
C PRO A 296 -2.10 -16.71 -28.09
N PRO A 297 -2.75 -17.88 -27.90
CA PRO A 297 -3.83 -18.35 -28.78
C PRO A 297 -4.94 -17.31 -28.99
N LYS A 298 -5.43 -17.17 -30.22
CA LYS A 298 -6.53 -16.25 -30.59
C LYS A 298 -6.28 -14.77 -30.27
N TRP A 299 -5.02 -14.34 -30.34
CA TRP A 299 -4.65 -12.96 -30.00
C TRP A 299 -5.14 -11.94 -31.04
N ALA A 300 -5.13 -12.30 -32.33
CA ALA A 300 -5.34 -11.33 -33.41
C ALA A 300 -6.77 -10.78 -33.40
N THR A 301 -7.77 -11.65 -33.29
CA THR A 301 -9.17 -11.23 -33.12
C THR A 301 -9.35 -10.31 -31.91
N ARG A 302 -8.77 -10.67 -30.77
CA ARG A 302 -8.87 -9.88 -29.54
C ARG A 302 -8.22 -8.50 -29.68
N LEU A 303 -7.11 -8.40 -30.42
CA LEU A 303 -6.40 -7.15 -30.65
C LEU A 303 -7.12 -6.22 -31.63
N VAL A 304 -7.70 -6.74 -32.72
CA VAL A 304 -8.33 -5.90 -33.75
C VAL A 304 -9.81 -5.60 -33.49
N ASN A 305 -10.51 -6.41 -32.69
CA ASN A 305 -11.93 -6.21 -32.42
C ASN A 305 -12.30 -4.79 -31.95
N PRO A 306 -11.56 -4.15 -31.02
CA PRO A 306 -11.95 -2.82 -30.55
C PRO A 306 -12.00 -1.76 -31.65
N MET A 307 -11.15 -1.84 -32.68
CA MET A 307 -11.17 -0.91 -33.82
C MET A 307 -12.18 -1.25 -34.90
N ILE A 308 -12.64 -2.51 -34.94
CA ILE A 308 -13.74 -2.94 -35.81
C ILE A 308 -15.09 -2.50 -35.22
N GLU A 309 -15.24 -2.59 -33.90
CA GLU A 309 -16.44 -2.15 -33.19
C GLU A 309 -16.58 -0.62 -33.10
N ASP A 310 -15.46 0.10 -32.98
CA ASP A 310 -15.41 1.57 -32.91
C ASP A 310 -14.37 2.14 -33.88
N ASN A 311 -14.85 2.66 -35.02
CA ASN A 311 -14.01 3.29 -36.04
C ASN A 311 -13.24 4.53 -35.55
N SER A 312 -13.56 5.09 -34.38
CA SER A 312 -12.76 6.16 -33.76
C SER A 312 -11.49 5.64 -33.09
N VAL A 313 -11.35 4.33 -32.89
CA VAL A 313 -10.12 3.72 -32.34
C VAL A 313 -9.05 3.68 -33.42
N ALA A 314 -7.99 4.47 -33.20
CA ALA A 314 -6.82 4.55 -34.06
C ALA A 314 -5.80 3.45 -33.75
N THR A 315 -5.61 3.11 -32.47
CA THR A 315 -4.71 2.01 -32.08
C THR A 315 -5.27 1.17 -30.95
N VAL A 316 -4.86 -0.10 -30.93
CA VAL A 316 -5.11 -1.04 -29.83
C VAL A 316 -3.79 -1.67 -29.40
N THR A 317 -3.54 -1.71 -28.09
CA THR A 317 -2.35 -2.35 -27.49
C THR A 317 -2.81 -3.34 -26.41
N PRO A 318 -2.21 -4.53 -26.29
CA PRO A 318 -2.55 -5.48 -25.24
C PRO A 318 -1.89 -5.13 -23.90
N MET A 319 -2.36 -5.77 -22.82
CA MET A 319 -1.62 -5.78 -21.55
C MET A 319 -0.31 -6.57 -21.72
N SER A 320 0.74 -6.23 -20.96
CA SER A 320 2.03 -6.94 -21.03
C SER A 320 2.81 -6.88 -19.72
N ASN A 321 3.86 -7.69 -19.61
CA ASN A 321 4.89 -7.60 -18.59
C ASN A 321 5.87 -6.44 -18.82
N ASP A 322 5.93 -5.87 -20.02
CA ASP A 322 6.73 -4.67 -20.33
C ASP A 322 6.10 -3.85 -21.47
N ALA A 323 5.12 -3.01 -21.10
CA ALA A 323 4.38 -2.15 -22.02
C ALA A 323 3.99 -0.82 -21.38
N GLU A 324 4.94 -0.16 -20.70
CA GLU A 324 4.77 1.15 -20.08
C GLU A 324 3.48 1.28 -19.24
N ILE A 325 2.52 2.12 -19.68
CA ILE A 325 1.23 2.37 -19.01
C ILE A 325 0.29 1.14 -18.99
N PHE A 326 0.55 0.13 -19.81
CA PHE A 326 -0.15 -1.16 -19.83
C PHE A 326 0.62 -2.29 -19.12
N THR A 327 1.74 -1.98 -18.47
CA THR A 327 2.55 -2.95 -17.73
C THR A 327 1.86 -3.45 -16.46
N LEU A 328 1.89 -4.76 -16.23
CA LEU A 328 1.52 -5.39 -14.96
C LEU A 328 2.74 -5.98 -14.25
N PRO A 329 2.71 -6.18 -12.91
CA PRO A 329 1.62 -5.84 -11.99
C PRO A 329 1.58 -4.34 -11.63
N ILE A 330 2.73 -3.66 -11.72
CA ILE A 330 2.85 -2.24 -11.38
C ILE A 330 3.16 -1.46 -12.67
N ILE A 331 2.41 -0.39 -12.91
CA ILE A 331 2.56 0.47 -14.10
C ILE A 331 4.01 0.93 -14.26
N CYS A 332 4.51 0.90 -15.50
CA CYS A 332 5.87 1.29 -15.87
C CYS A 332 6.98 0.52 -15.13
N ARG A 333 6.70 -0.69 -14.62
CA ARG A 333 7.71 -1.56 -13.99
C ARG A 333 7.74 -2.94 -14.63
N ALA A 334 8.61 -3.05 -15.64
CA ALA A 334 8.82 -4.29 -16.38
C ALA A 334 9.07 -5.50 -15.46
N GLN A 335 8.53 -6.65 -15.83
CA GLN A 335 8.77 -7.93 -15.17
C GLN A 335 9.37 -8.94 -16.13
N THR A 336 10.32 -9.74 -15.65
CA THR A 336 10.76 -10.93 -16.37
C THR A 336 9.82 -12.08 -16.06
N LEU A 337 9.35 -12.77 -17.10
CA LEU A 337 8.52 -13.95 -16.97
C LEU A 337 9.34 -15.21 -17.25
N THR A 338 9.05 -16.28 -16.54
CA THR A 338 9.57 -17.61 -16.87
C THR A 338 8.71 -18.25 -17.97
N PRO A 339 9.24 -19.21 -18.74
CA PRO A 339 8.48 -19.87 -19.81
C PRO A 339 7.10 -20.37 -19.34
N GLY A 340 6.06 -20.06 -20.11
CA GLY A 340 4.67 -20.46 -19.83
C GLY A 340 3.89 -19.53 -18.90
N GLN A 341 4.54 -18.62 -18.16
CA GLN A 341 3.82 -17.67 -17.30
C GLN A 341 2.95 -16.71 -18.10
N GLY A 342 3.43 -16.22 -19.24
CA GLY A 342 2.63 -15.35 -20.12
C GLY A 342 1.33 -16.02 -20.57
N ASP A 343 1.36 -17.32 -20.87
CA ASP A 343 0.19 -18.09 -21.28
C ASP A 343 -0.83 -18.27 -20.15
N ILE A 344 -0.37 -18.48 -18.91
CA ILE A 344 -1.24 -18.58 -17.73
C ILE A 344 -1.93 -17.23 -17.44
N ILE A 345 -1.20 -16.13 -17.59
CA ILE A 345 -1.76 -14.78 -17.44
C ILE A 345 -2.80 -14.52 -18.53
N ASP A 346 -2.49 -14.85 -19.79
CA ASP A 346 -3.44 -14.66 -20.89
C ASP A 346 -4.69 -15.55 -20.77
N ALA A 347 -4.55 -16.78 -20.26
CA ALA A 347 -5.71 -17.63 -19.98
C ALA A 347 -6.68 -16.99 -18.95
N THR A 348 -6.19 -16.08 -18.11
CA THR A 348 -7.05 -15.24 -17.26
C THR A 348 -7.60 -14.05 -18.05
N ALA A 349 -6.76 -13.36 -18.84
CA ALA A 349 -7.17 -12.24 -19.70
C ALA A 349 -8.32 -12.63 -20.65
N ALA A 350 -8.23 -13.80 -21.28
CA ALA A 350 -9.22 -14.31 -22.23
C ALA A 350 -10.64 -14.49 -21.63
N ARG A 351 -10.76 -14.54 -20.29
CA ARG A 351 -12.03 -14.63 -19.57
C ARG A 351 -12.59 -13.27 -19.15
N LEU A 352 -11.80 -12.20 -19.29
CA LEU A 352 -12.23 -10.84 -18.96
C LEU A 352 -13.11 -10.28 -20.07
N ASN A 353 -14.05 -9.43 -19.68
CA ASN A 353 -14.93 -8.73 -20.60
C ASN A 353 -14.11 -7.71 -21.44
N PRO A 354 -14.05 -7.85 -22.78
CA PRO A 354 -13.28 -6.95 -23.65
C PRO A 354 -13.83 -5.51 -23.72
N LYS A 355 -15.00 -5.26 -23.15
CA LYS A 355 -15.64 -3.93 -23.10
C LYS A 355 -15.50 -3.26 -21.73
N ALA A 356 -15.16 -4.02 -20.68
CA ALA A 356 -14.82 -3.44 -19.38
C ALA A 356 -13.60 -2.54 -19.52
N GLU A 357 -13.60 -1.40 -18.82
CA GLU A 357 -12.48 -0.45 -18.82
C GLU A 357 -11.98 -0.02 -20.23
N ARG A 358 -12.85 0.00 -21.26
CA ARG A 358 -12.51 0.50 -22.61
C ARG A 358 -12.36 2.03 -22.61
N ILE A 359 -11.19 2.48 -22.16
CA ILE A 359 -10.85 3.88 -21.94
C ILE A 359 -9.77 4.33 -22.93
N SER A 360 -9.86 5.59 -23.38
CA SER A 360 -8.81 6.19 -24.19
C SER A 360 -7.55 6.43 -23.36
N ALA A 361 -6.44 5.86 -23.80
CA ALA A 361 -5.10 6.09 -23.31
C ALA A 361 -4.44 7.29 -24.02
N PRO A 362 -3.40 7.91 -23.42
CA PRO A 362 -2.65 8.98 -24.07
C PRO A 362 -1.83 8.50 -25.28
N THR A 363 -1.46 7.22 -25.33
CA THR A 363 -0.69 6.60 -26.43
C THR A 363 -0.93 5.09 -26.50
N GLY A 364 -0.64 4.47 -27.64
CA GLY A 364 -0.36 3.03 -27.74
C GLY A 364 1.12 2.73 -27.51
N VAL A 365 1.48 1.45 -27.39
CA VAL A 365 2.87 0.99 -27.18
C VAL A 365 3.29 0.07 -28.32
N GLY A 366 4.40 0.39 -28.99
CA GLY A 366 4.77 -0.16 -30.30
C GLY A 366 5.22 -1.63 -30.36
N PHE A 367 5.41 -2.31 -29.23
CA PHE A 367 5.88 -3.71 -29.22
C PHE A 367 4.86 -4.69 -29.83
N CYS A 368 3.57 -4.42 -29.61
CA CYS A 368 2.43 -5.13 -30.16
C CYS A 368 1.28 -4.13 -30.27
N MET A 369 1.15 -3.47 -31.42
CA MET A 369 0.17 -2.41 -31.62
C MET A 369 -0.56 -2.60 -32.93
N ALA A 370 -1.88 -2.83 -32.84
CA ALA A 370 -2.74 -2.77 -34.01
C ALA A 370 -3.04 -1.30 -34.35
N ILE A 371 -2.96 -0.96 -35.63
CA ILE A 371 -3.18 0.36 -36.19
C ILE A 371 -4.35 0.26 -37.18
N ASN A 372 -5.36 1.10 -36.96
CA ASN A 372 -6.53 1.18 -37.82
C ASN A 372 -6.15 1.76 -39.19
N LEU A 373 -6.51 1.05 -40.25
CA LEU A 373 -6.20 1.41 -41.64
C LEU A 373 -6.68 2.81 -42.03
N VAL A 374 -7.82 3.27 -41.50
CA VAL A 374 -8.37 4.62 -41.78
C VAL A 374 -7.42 5.71 -41.32
N TYR A 375 -6.80 5.53 -40.15
CA TYR A 375 -5.81 6.47 -39.61
C TYR A 375 -4.45 6.26 -40.27
N LEU A 376 -4.06 5.01 -40.56
CA LEU A 376 -2.80 4.71 -41.25
C LEU A 376 -2.73 5.34 -42.65
N ARG A 377 -3.84 5.38 -43.39
CA ARG A 377 -3.90 6.06 -44.70
C ARG A 377 -3.68 7.56 -44.59
N GLN A 378 -4.10 8.18 -43.49
CA GLN A 378 -3.91 9.61 -43.23
C GLN A 378 -2.52 9.91 -42.66
N LEU A 379 -1.93 8.95 -41.95
CA LEU A 379 -0.62 9.05 -41.29
C LEU A 379 0.29 7.87 -41.72
N PRO A 380 0.72 7.80 -42.99
CA PRO A 380 1.32 6.59 -43.58
C PRO A 380 2.80 6.37 -43.22
N PHE A 381 3.28 6.94 -42.11
CA PHE A 381 4.65 6.80 -41.65
C PHE A 381 4.83 7.20 -40.18
N LEU A 382 5.83 6.61 -39.55
CA LEU A 382 6.46 7.01 -38.30
C LEU A 382 7.51 8.11 -38.59
N ASP A 383 7.62 9.14 -37.74
CA ASP A 383 8.50 10.28 -38.00
C ASP A 383 9.99 9.89 -37.90
N PRO A 384 10.80 9.99 -38.97
CA PRO A 384 12.22 9.63 -38.95
C PRO A 384 13.07 10.52 -38.03
N LYS A 385 12.56 11.66 -37.52
CA LYS A 385 13.30 12.51 -36.56
C LYS A 385 13.62 11.81 -35.24
N PHE A 386 12.91 10.74 -34.89
CA PHE A 386 13.20 9.92 -33.70
C PHE A 386 14.38 8.94 -33.92
N GLY A 387 15.00 8.94 -35.11
CA GLY A 387 16.22 8.20 -35.39
C GLY A 387 16.00 6.68 -35.33
N ARG A 388 16.60 6.03 -34.32
CA ARG A 388 16.57 4.55 -34.18
C ARG A 388 15.39 4.02 -33.36
N GLY A 389 14.50 4.89 -32.87
CA GLY A 389 13.30 4.52 -32.10
C GLY A 389 13.14 5.33 -30.81
N TYR A 390 12.16 4.97 -29.98
CA TYR A 390 11.73 5.64 -28.75
C TYR A 390 11.05 6.99 -29.02
N GLY A 391 9.72 7.02 -29.04
CA GLY A 391 8.90 8.23 -29.17
C GLY A 391 8.18 8.35 -30.52
N GLU A 392 8.52 7.52 -31.50
CA GLU A 392 7.86 7.48 -32.80
C GLU A 392 6.39 7.04 -32.73
N GLU A 393 6.09 6.08 -31.84
CA GLU A 393 4.75 5.59 -31.57
C GLU A 393 3.94 6.64 -30.81
N VAL A 394 4.59 7.36 -29.89
CA VAL A 394 3.99 8.49 -29.16
C VAL A 394 3.61 9.59 -30.15
N ASP A 395 4.53 9.99 -31.03
CA ASP A 395 4.28 10.99 -32.06
C ASP A 395 3.14 10.58 -33.00
N TRP A 396 3.16 9.34 -33.49
CA TRP A 396 2.10 8.82 -34.36
C TRP A 396 0.74 8.86 -33.65
N CYS A 397 0.69 8.41 -32.39
CA CYS A 397 -0.53 8.44 -31.58
C CYS A 397 -1.03 9.87 -31.37
N GLN A 398 -0.16 10.81 -31.00
CA GLN A 398 -0.55 12.22 -30.83
C GLN A 398 -1.06 12.85 -32.13
N ARG A 399 -0.47 12.51 -33.29
CA ARG A 399 -0.99 12.94 -34.60
C ARG A 399 -2.36 12.34 -34.88
N ALA A 400 -2.57 11.06 -34.62
CA ALA A 400 -3.87 10.40 -34.81
C ALA A 400 -4.94 10.98 -33.87
N ARG A 401 -4.58 11.31 -32.62
CA ARG A 401 -5.46 11.95 -31.65
C ARG A 401 -5.94 13.33 -32.11
N ARG A 402 -5.09 14.10 -32.80
CA ARG A 402 -5.49 15.38 -33.42
C ARG A 402 -6.52 15.19 -34.56
N LEU A 403 -6.58 14.00 -35.16
CA LEU A 403 -7.59 13.61 -36.15
C LEU A 403 -8.85 12.99 -35.50
N GLY A 404 -8.97 13.01 -34.16
CA GLY A 404 -10.08 12.41 -33.42
C GLY A 404 -9.87 10.94 -33.03
N GLY A 405 -8.69 10.39 -33.31
CA GLY A 405 -8.34 9.00 -32.98
C GLY A 405 -8.22 8.74 -31.48
N LYS A 406 -8.73 7.59 -31.04
CA LYS A 406 -8.56 7.06 -29.68
C LYS A 406 -7.53 5.94 -29.66
N HIS A 407 -6.79 5.84 -28.57
CA HIS A 407 -5.87 4.72 -28.32
C HIS A 407 -6.45 3.92 -27.18
N VAL A 408 -6.61 2.60 -27.31
CA VAL A 408 -7.25 1.79 -26.27
C VAL A 408 -6.40 0.57 -25.92
N CYS A 409 -6.59 0.06 -24.71
CA CYS A 409 -6.04 -1.22 -24.31
C CYS A 409 -7.00 -2.35 -24.72
N ALA A 410 -6.49 -3.53 -25.06
CA ALA A 410 -7.26 -4.77 -25.11
C ALA A 410 -7.17 -5.48 -23.73
N PRO A 411 -8.13 -5.28 -22.80
CA PRO A 411 -8.00 -5.80 -21.43
C PRO A 411 -8.06 -7.32 -21.36
N ASN A 412 -8.69 -7.95 -22.36
CA ASN A 412 -8.84 -9.40 -22.47
C ASN A 412 -7.69 -10.09 -23.21
N LEU A 413 -6.56 -9.39 -23.42
CA LEU A 413 -5.39 -9.92 -24.11
C LEU A 413 -4.12 -9.54 -23.35
N PHE A 414 -3.33 -10.55 -22.99
CA PHE A 414 -2.00 -10.38 -22.45
C PHE A 414 -0.96 -10.92 -23.43
N VAL A 415 0.06 -10.14 -23.73
CA VAL A 415 1.14 -10.55 -24.63
C VAL A 415 2.48 -10.41 -23.92
N GLU A 416 3.25 -11.50 -23.85
CA GLU A 416 4.57 -11.49 -23.24
C GLU A 416 5.59 -10.82 -24.16
N HIS A 417 6.36 -9.89 -23.59
CA HIS A 417 7.44 -9.17 -24.26
C HIS A 417 8.76 -9.52 -23.57
N ARG A 418 9.66 -10.22 -24.26
CA ARG A 418 10.95 -10.69 -23.71
C ARG A 418 12.10 -9.68 -23.89
N GLY A 419 11.81 -8.51 -24.47
CA GLY A 419 12.76 -7.54 -25.01
C GLY A 419 13.46 -6.61 -24.02
N GLY A 420 14.42 -7.14 -23.24
CA GLY A 420 15.32 -6.34 -22.40
C GLY A 420 16.77 -6.20 -22.89
N GLN A 421 17.16 -6.88 -23.98
CA GLN A 421 18.57 -7.07 -24.35
C GLN A 421 19.04 -6.41 -25.65
N SER A 422 18.30 -5.44 -26.19
CA SER A 422 18.75 -4.73 -27.39
C SER A 422 19.10 -3.27 -27.06
N PHE A 423 20.33 -2.91 -27.43
CA PHE A 423 21.00 -1.60 -27.38
C PHE A 423 21.74 -1.24 -26.08
N GLY A 424 23.01 -0.86 -26.25
CA GLY A 424 23.93 -0.46 -25.18
C GLY A 424 23.27 0.51 -24.21
N THR A 425 23.31 0.15 -22.93
CA THR A 425 22.49 0.73 -21.86
C THR A 425 22.60 2.24 -21.72
N GLU A 426 23.71 2.84 -22.14
CA GLU A 426 23.91 4.29 -22.05
C GLU A 426 23.49 5.05 -23.31
N GLU A 427 23.82 4.55 -24.51
CA GLU A 427 23.37 5.15 -25.78
C GLU A 427 21.84 5.11 -25.88
N LYS A 428 21.22 3.99 -25.47
CA LYS A 428 19.76 3.85 -25.36
C LYS A 428 19.16 4.89 -24.42
N ARG A 429 19.74 5.08 -23.23
CA ARG A 429 19.26 6.10 -22.26
C ARG A 429 19.38 7.52 -22.82
N ARG A 430 20.48 7.84 -23.52
CA ARG A 430 20.67 9.15 -24.17
C ARG A 430 19.66 9.38 -25.29
N LEU A 431 19.40 8.37 -26.12
CA LEU A 431 18.40 8.45 -27.19
C LEU A 431 16.99 8.65 -26.61
N ILE A 432 16.60 7.88 -25.59
CA ILE A 432 15.33 8.06 -24.87
C ILE A 432 15.21 9.48 -24.30
N ALA A 433 16.25 9.99 -23.63
CA ALA A 433 16.23 11.34 -23.08
C ALA A 433 16.04 12.41 -24.17
N THR A 434 16.82 12.31 -25.26
CA THR A 434 16.76 13.24 -26.39
C THR A 434 15.38 13.24 -27.06
N ASN A 435 14.83 12.05 -27.29
CA ASN A 435 13.54 11.91 -27.95
C ASN A 435 12.38 12.32 -27.03
N ASN A 436 12.48 12.11 -25.72
CA ASN A 436 11.51 12.61 -24.75
C ASN A 436 11.48 14.14 -24.75
N GLU A 437 12.63 14.83 -24.82
CA GLU A 437 12.65 16.30 -24.97
C GLU A 437 11.93 16.76 -26.25
N LEU A 438 12.11 16.03 -27.36
CA LEU A 438 11.39 16.31 -28.61
C LEU A 438 9.88 16.12 -28.45
N ILE A 439 9.43 15.06 -27.76
CA ILE A 439 8.01 14.83 -27.44
C ILE A 439 7.46 15.94 -26.58
N THR A 440 8.11 16.29 -25.46
CA THR A 440 7.66 17.37 -24.57
C THR A 440 7.55 18.69 -25.34
N LYS A 441 8.47 18.98 -26.28
CA LYS A 441 8.42 20.17 -27.13
C LYS A 441 7.25 20.15 -28.13
N ARG A 442 6.95 18.99 -28.73
CA ARG A 442 5.87 18.84 -29.73
C ARG A 442 4.48 18.74 -29.12
N TYR A 443 4.39 18.16 -27.93
CA TYR A 443 3.15 17.78 -27.25
C TYR A 443 3.19 18.18 -25.76
N PRO A 444 3.10 19.49 -25.42
CA PRO A 444 3.33 19.97 -24.05
C PRO A 444 2.38 19.41 -22.98
N THR A 445 1.21 18.88 -23.37
CA THR A 445 0.23 18.28 -22.43
C THR A 445 0.43 16.78 -22.26
N TYR A 446 1.23 16.11 -23.10
CA TYR A 446 1.35 14.65 -23.13
C TYR A 446 1.81 14.09 -21.78
N ASP A 447 2.86 14.66 -21.19
CA ASP A 447 3.38 14.20 -19.89
C ASP A 447 2.31 14.31 -18.80
N THR A 448 1.50 15.38 -18.81
CA THR A 448 0.40 15.54 -17.86
C THR A 448 -0.68 14.47 -18.07
N ASP A 449 -1.03 14.16 -19.31
CA ASP A 449 -1.99 13.11 -19.64
C ASP A 449 -1.50 11.73 -19.19
N VAL A 450 -0.22 11.41 -19.42
CA VAL A 450 0.42 10.17 -18.95
C VAL A 450 0.41 10.10 -17.43
N GLN A 451 0.83 11.15 -16.73
CA GLN A 451 0.82 11.16 -15.26
C GLN A 451 -0.61 11.06 -14.69
N ASN A 452 -1.61 11.65 -15.36
CA ASN A 452 -3.01 11.49 -14.99
C ASN A 452 -3.50 10.06 -15.23
N PHE A 453 -3.12 9.42 -16.35
CA PHE A 453 -3.43 8.02 -16.63
C PHE A 453 -2.82 7.12 -15.56
N ILE A 454 -1.52 7.26 -15.25
CA ILE A 454 -0.83 6.50 -14.20
C ILE A 454 -1.49 6.70 -12.83
N ARG A 455 -1.75 7.96 -12.44
CA ARG A 455 -2.38 8.27 -11.14
C ARG A 455 -3.79 7.72 -11.04
N SER A 456 -4.50 7.69 -12.17
CA SER A 456 -5.88 7.26 -12.20
C SER A 456 -6.05 5.76 -12.39
N ASP A 457 -5.06 5.07 -12.97
CA ASP A 457 -5.09 3.67 -13.38
C ASP A 457 -6.50 3.23 -13.82
N PRO A 458 -6.99 3.71 -14.98
CA PRO A 458 -8.34 3.39 -15.43
C PRO A 458 -8.53 1.90 -15.78
N LEU A 459 -7.43 1.13 -15.81
CA LEU A 459 -7.40 -0.31 -16.05
C LEU A 459 -7.16 -1.10 -14.74
N GLN A 460 -7.44 -0.49 -13.57
CA GLN A 460 -7.13 -1.08 -12.26
C GLN A 460 -7.72 -2.48 -12.08
N SER A 461 -8.93 -2.72 -12.59
CA SER A 461 -9.62 -4.01 -12.40
C SER A 461 -8.97 -5.09 -13.24
N THR A 462 -8.72 -4.80 -14.51
CA THR A 462 -7.95 -5.67 -15.42
C THR A 462 -6.57 -5.93 -14.86
N ARG A 463 -5.85 -4.88 -14.45
CA ARG A 463 -4.48 -4.98 -13.93
C ARG A 463 -4.42 -5.81 -12.66
N LEU A 464 -5.35 -5.63 -11.72
CA LEU A 464 -5.41 -6.44 -10.51
C LEU A 464 -5.69 -7.91 -10.82
N ALA A 465 -6.65 -8.22 -11.71
CA ALA A 465 -6.96 -9.59 -12.11
C ALA A 465 -5.74 -10.29 -12.73
N LEU A 466 -5.06 -9.63 -13.67
CA LEU A 466 -3.88 -10.18 -14.32
C LEU A 466 -2.66 -10.22 -13.39
N ALA A 467 -2.53 -9.29 -12.44
CA ALA A 467 -1.48 -9.33 -11.43
C ALA A 467 -1.66 -10.52 -10.46
N LEU A 468 -2.90 -10.87 -10.11
CA LEU A 468 -3.20 -12.07 -9.33
C LEU A 468 -2.90 -13.35 -10.13
N ALA A 469 -3.18 -13.35 -11.43
CA ALA A 469 -2.77 -14.43 -12.33
C ALA A 469 -1.25 -14.55 -12.44
N TRP A 470 -0.53 -13.43 -12.51
CA TRP A 470 0.94 -13.41 -12.51
C TRP A 470 1.51 -14.04 -11.24
N VAL A 471 0.97 -13.70 -10.06
CA VAL A 471 1.40 -14.36 -8.81
C VAL A 471 1.03 -15.85 -8.81
N GLY A 472 -0.17 -16.21 -9.26
CA GLY A 472 -0.59 -17.61 -9.39
C GLY A 472 0.32 -18.43 -10.32
N ALA A 473 0.82 -17.81 -11.40
CA ALA A 473 1.71 -18.43 -12.38
C ALA A 473 3.14 -18.68 -11.87
N GLN A 474 3.53 -18.11 -10.72
CA GLN A 474 4.85 -18.37 -10.14
C GLN A 474 4.99 -19.81 -9.61
N GLY A 475 3.87 -20.43 -9.19
CA GLY A 475 3.72 -21.87 -8.92
C GLY A 475 4.65 -22.52 -7.87
N THR A 476 5.64 -21.80 -7.35
CA THR A 476 6.74 -22.36 -6.56
C THR A 476 6.35 -22.47 -5.08
N TYR A 477 5.52 -21.55 -4.59
CA TYR A 477 5.11 -21.49 -3.19
C TYR A 477 3.60 -21.17 -3.08
N PRO A 478 2.90 -21.66 -2.04
CA PRO A 478 1.55 -21.24 -1.76
C PRO A 478 1.48 -19.72 -1.53
N VAL A 479 0.55 -19.05 -2.21
CA VAL A 479 0.33 -17.63 -2.04
C VAL A 479 -0.46 -17.41 -0.75
N SER A 480 0.10 -16.60 0.15
CA SER A 480 -0.58 -16.22 1.38
C SER A 480 -1.69 -15.22 1.10
N ILE A 481 -2.91 -15.55 1.52
CA ILE A 481 -4.12 -14.72 1.43
C ILE A 481 -4.56 -14.39 2.86
N TYR A 482 -4.37 -13.14 3.27
CA TYR A 482 -4.69 -12.65 4.61
C TYR A 482 -6.09 -12.03 4.67
N LEU A 483 -6.92 -12.42 5.62
CA LEU A 483 -8.12 -11.66 5.98
C LEU A 483 -7.81 -10.68 7.12
N ALA A 484 -7.91 -9.39 6.86
CA ALA A 484 -7.60 -8.34 7.83
C ALA A 484 -8.65 -7.24 7.84
N HIS A 485 -8.53 -6.27 8.74
CA HIS A 485 -9.45 -5.14 8.81
C HIS A 485 -8.79 -3.84 8.32
N SER A 486 -9.61 -2.84 8.00
CA SER A 486 -9.14 -1.54 7.48
C SER A 486 -8.92 -0.47 8.56
N MET A 487 -8.96 -0.82 9.85
CA MET A 487 -8.99 0.17 10.96
C MET A 487 -7.60 0.53 11.51
N GLY A 488 -6.54 -0.17 11.10
CA GLY A 488 -5.18 0.01 11.60
C GLY A 488 -4.99 -0.54 13.03
N GLY A 489 -3.92 -0.12 13.72
CA GLY A 489 -3.62 -0.56 15.08
C GLY A 489 -2.61 -1.71 15.15
N GLY A 490 -2.60 -2.45 16.26
CA GLY A 490 -1.59 -3.48 16.54
C GLY A 490 -1.64 -4.67 15.57
N ALA A 491 -2.83 -5.15 15.23
CA ALA A 491 -3.00 -6.26 14.28
C ALA A 491 -2.49 -5.88 12.88
N GLU A 492 -2.76 -4.65 12.44
CA GLU A 492 -2.24 -4.14 11.17
C GLU A 492 -0.70 -4.00 11.19
N ALA A 493 -0.13 -3.45 12.26
CA ALA A 493 1.32 -3.34 12.40
C ALA A 493 2.00 -4.71 12.34
N TYR A 494 1.41 -5.72 12.97
CA TYR A 494 1.87 -7.10 12.88
C TYR A 494 1.77 -7.65 11.46
N LEU A 495 0.61 -7.50 10.80
CA LEU A 495 0.41 -7.98 9.43
C LEU A 495 1.44 -7.39 8.48
N GLN A 496 1.66 -6.07 8.54
CA GLN A 496 2.67 -5.39 7.71
C GLN A 496 4.07 -5.92 7.98
N ASN A 497 4.43 -6.15 9.25
CA ASN A 497 5.72 -6.73 9.61
C ASN A 497 5.86 -8.18 9.08
N ARG A 498 4.80 -8.99 9.21
CA ARG A 498 4.77 -10.37 8.74
C ARG A 498 4.89 -10.44 7.22
N ILE A 499 4.15 -9.61 6.48
CA ILE A 499 4.25 -9.52 5.01
C ILE A 499 5.66 -9.09 4.61
N SER A 500 6.19 -8.04 5.24
CA SER A 500 7.52 -7.53 4.94
C SER A 500 8.61 -8.59 5.14
N ARG A 501 8.56 -9.35 6.26
CA ARG A 501 9.59 -10.33 6.62
C ARG A 501 9.42 -11.69 5.94
N LYS A 502 8.20 -12.21 5.86
CA LYS A 502 7.95 -13.56 5.32
C LYS A 502 7.84 -13.58 3.79
N HIS A 503 7.44 -12.46 3.18
CA HIS A 503 7.17 -12.41 1.73
C HIS A 503 8.10 -11.44 1.03
N LEU A 504 8.03 -10.15 1.35
CA LEU A 504 8.73 -9.11 0.58
C LEU A 504 10.26 -9.24 0.67
N ALA A 505 10.79 -9.60 1.84
CA ALA A 505 12.22 -9.78 2.07
C ALA A 505 12.85 -10.91 1.22
N ILE A 506 12.05 -11.86 0.73
CA ILE A 506 12.48 -12.95 -0.14
C ILE A 506 11.93 -12.81 -1.57
N GLY A 507 11.46 -11.62 -1.94
CA GLY A 507 10.95 -11.33 -3.29
C GLY A 507 9.55 -11.88 -3.59
N GLN A 508 8.84 -12.42 -2.60
CA GLN A 508 7.50 -12.96 -2.77
C GLN A 508 6.41 -11.90 -2.57
N SER A 509 5.24 -12.15 -3.15
CA SER A 509 4.05 -11.30 -3.03
C SER A 509 3.01 -11.92 -2.11
N ALA A 510 2.14 -11.10 -1.53
CA ALA A 510 1.06 -11.54 -0.66
C ALA A 510 -0.25 -10.84 -1.01
N VAL A 511 -1.36 -11.53 -0.79
CA VAL A 511 -2.70 -10.98 -0.98
C VAL A 511 -3.31 -10.64 0.37
N VAL A 512 -3.95 -9.47 0.48
CA VAL A 512 -4.69 -9.05 1.67
C VAL A 512 -6.13 -8.73 1.26
N LEU A 513 -7.07 -9.43 1.86
CA LEU A 513 -8.49 -9.20 1.76
C LEU A 513 -8.94 -8.42 3.01
N ARG A 514 -9.22 -7.13 2.86
CA ARG A 514 -9.62 -6.27 3.97
C ARG A 514 -11.13 -6.08 4.09
N VAL A 515 -11.60 -6.10 5.32
CA VAL A 515 -12.98 -5.78 5.73
C VAL A 515 -13.05 -4.47 6.52
N GLY A 516 -14.27 -3.97 6.77
CA GLY A 516 -14.52 -2.72 7.50
C GLY A 516 -14.19 -1.44 6.72
N GLY A 517 -14.15 -1.56 5.39
CA GLY A 517 -13.87 -0.48 4.44
C GLY A 517 -15.10 0.33 4.02
N SER A 518 -15.00 0.97 2.85
CA SER A 518 -16.11 1.64 2.17
C SER A 518 -17.08 0.70 1.47
N MET A 519 -16.53 -0.39 0.96
CA MET A 519 -17.23 -1.58 0.48
C MET A 519 -16.82 -2.74 1.40
N ARG A 520 -17.54 -3.85 1.32
CA ARG A 520 -17.30 -5.02 2.15
C ARG A 520 -15.89 -5.57 1.97
N TRP A 521 -15.43 -5.73 0.73
CA TRP A 521 -14.13 -6.29 0.41
C TRP A 521 -13.22 -5.24 -0.22
N ARG A 522 -12.00 -5.15 0.30
CA ARG A 522 -10.87 -4.58 -0.41
C ARG A 522 -9.87 -5.67 -0.70
N LEU A 523 -9.59 -5.90 -1.97
CA LEU A 523 -8.57 -6.83 -2.39
C LEU A 523 -7.28 -6.06 -2.65
N GLU A 524 -6.19 -6.44 -1.99
CA GLU A 524 -4.86 -5.85 -2.13
C GLU A 524 -3.88 -6.93 -2.54
N LEU A 525 -3.07 -6.66 -3.56
CA LEU A 525 -1.87 -7.42 -3.88
C LEU A 525 -0.65 -6.59 -3.51
N VAL A 526 0.13 -7.10 -2.57
CA VAL A 526 1.37 -6.48 -2.08
C VAL A 526 2.56 -7.21 -2.69
N THR A 527 3.38 -6.49 -3.44
CA THR A 527 4.59 -7.00 -4.10
C THR A 527 5.83 -6.27 -3.58
N PRO A 528 7.06 -6.79 -3.78
CA PRO A 528 8.29 -6.08 -3.44
C PRO A 528 8.43 -4.71 -4.13
N HIS A 529 7.72 -4.52 -5.25
CA HIS A 529 7.82 -3.33 -6.09
C HIS A 529 6.64 -2.36 -5.90
N GLY A 530 5.64 -2.70 -5.09
CA GLY A 530 4.49 -1.85 -4.87
C GLY A 530 3.22 -2.63 -4.55
N MET A 531 2.12 -1.90 -4.40
CA MET A 531 0.82 -2.46 -4.05
C MET A 531 -0.23 -1.99 -5.06
N ILE A 532 -1.09 -2.92 -5.47
CA ILE A 532 -2.30 -2.65 -6.24
C ILE A 532 -3.51 -3.11 -5.42
N SER A 533 -4.60 -2.35 -5.49
CA SER A 533 -5.78 -2.64 -4.67
C SER A 533 -7.07 -2.14 -5.30
N GLY A 534 -8.17 -2.84 -5.05
CA GLY A 534 -9.50 -2.41 -5.45
C GLY A 534 -10.58 -2.84 -4.46
N LEU A 535 -11.76 -2.26 -4.61
CA LEU A 535 -12.92 -2.44 -3.74
C LEU A 535 -14.05 -3.15 -4.49
N ASN A 536 -14.76 -4.04 -3.81
CA ASN A 536 -16.00 -4.62 -4.32
C ASN A 536 -16.87 -5.12 -3.16
N ASP A 537 -18.20 -5.19 -3.33
CA ASP A 537 -19.11 -5.74 -2.33
C ASP A 537 -19.38 -7.24 -2.53
N SER A 538 -19.19 -7.76 -3.75
CA SER A 538 -19.46 -9.15 -4.11
C SER A 538 -18.31 -10.07 -3.70
N PHE A 539 -18.64 -11.11 -2.94
CA PHE A 539 -17.68 -12.17 -2.62
C PHE A 539 -17.39 -13.07 -3.84
N ASP A 540 -18.39 -13.31 -4.71
CA ASP A 540 -18.18 -14.09 -5.94
C ASP A 540 -17.16 -13.41 -6.86
N TYR A 541 -17.18 -12.08 -6.92
CA TYR A 541 -16.18 -11.29 -7.64
C TYR A 541 -14.78 -11.48 -7.05
N VAL A 542 -14.65 -11.52 -5.72
CA VAL A 542 -13.38 -11.83 -5.04
C VAL A 542 -12.90 -13.24 -5.36
N CYS A 543 -13.80 -14.23 -5.38
CA CYS A 543 -13.49 -15.60 -5.78
C CYS A 543 -12.99 -15.68 -7.22
N GLN A 544 -13.63 -14.98 -8.16
CA GLN A 544 -13.21 -14.91 -9.56
C GLN A 544 -11.83 -14.25 -9.71
N MET A 545 -11.56 -13.17 -8.96
CA MET A 545 -10.23 -12.53 -8.91
C MET A 545 -9.12 -13.47 -8.40
N LEU A 546 -9.43 -14.31 -7.41
CA LEU A 546 -8.46 -15.23 -6.79
C LEU A 546 -8.38 -16.60 -7.46
N ALA A 547 -9.28 -16.92 -8.38
CA ALA A 547 -9.33 -18.19 -9.09
C ALA A 547 -8.00 -18.59 -9.77
N PRO A 548 -7.21 -17.67 -10.38
CA PRO A 548 -5.92 -18.02 -10.97
C PRO A 548 -4.87 -18.56 -9.99
N ILE A 549 -5.04 -18.32 -8.68
CA ILE A 549 -4.12 -18.78 -7.65
C ILE A 549 -4.53 -20.19 -7.23
N SER A 550 -3.90 -21.21 -7.80
CA SER A 550 -4.19 -22.62 -7.54
C SER A 550 -3.57 -23.18 -6.25
N HIS A 551 -2.55 -22.51 -5.70
CA HIS A 551 -1.90 -22.89 -4.45
C HIS A 551 -2.03 -21.76 -3.44
N ARG A 552 -2.93 -21.92 -2.47
CA ARG A 552 -3.26 -20.87 -1.50
C ARG A 552 -2.85 -21.28 -0.09
N GLN A 553 -2.55 -20.29 0.75
CA GLN A 553 -2.55 -20.41 2.20
C GLN A 553 -3.47 -19.33 2.76
N ILE A 554 -4.57 -19.74 3.38
CA ILE A 554 -5.58 -18.83 3.91
C ILE A 554 -5.21 -18.48 5.35
N ILE A 555 -5.13 -17.19 5.66
CA ILE A 555 -4.69 -16.71 6.98
C ILE A 555 -5.73 -15.74 7.51
N TYR A 556 -6.51 -16.15 8.52
CA TYR A 556 -7.37 -15.23 9.24
C TYR A 556 -6.53 -14.39 10.20
N SER A 557 -6.56 -13.07 10.08
CA SER A 557 -5.91 -12.13 11.01
C SER A 557 -6.92 -11.43 11.90
N CYS A 558 -7.91 -10.75 11.31
CA CYS A 558 -8.92 -10.00 12.06
C CYS A 558 -10.11 -9.64 11.18
N GLY A 559 -11.32 -10.02 11.60
CA GLY A 559 -12.59 -9.72 10.93
C GLY A 559 -13.35 -8.51 11.50
N VAL A 560 -12.78 -7.80 12.48
CA VAL A 560 -13.48 -6.72 13.17
C VAL A 560 -13.85 -5.59 12.21
N GLY A 561 -15.11 -5.18 12.26
CA GLY A 561 -15.65 -4.11 11.44
C GLY A 561 -16.31 -4.57 10.13
N ASP A 562 -16.28 -5.88 9.82
CA ASP A 562 -17.11 -6.43 8.74
C ASP A 562 -18.60 -6.19 9.01
N ILE A 563 -19.37 -6.02 7.93
CA ILE A 563 -20.82 -5.76 7.98
C ILE A 563 -21.65 -7.03 8.10
N THR A 564 -21.09 -8.20 7.76
CA THR A 564 -21.77 -9.51 7.78
C THR A 564 -20.85 -10.59 8.37
N PRO A 565 -20.32 -10.39 9.58
CA PRO A 565 -19.16 -11.13 10.10
C PRO A 565 -19.39 -12.64 10.28
N VAL A 566 -20.65 -13.06 10.47
CA VAL A 566 -21.06 -14.49 10.59
C VAL A 566 -20.79 -15.27 9.31
N SER A 567 -20.74 -14.59 8.16
CA SER A 567 -20.46 -15.23 6.87
C SER A 567 -18.97 -15.32 6.54
N LEU A 568 -18.09 -14.68 7.32
CA LEU A 568 -16.64 -14.73 7.09
C LEU A 568 -16.05 -16.15 7.19
N PRO A 569 -16.43 -17.00 8.16
CA PRO A 569 -15.98 -18.39 8.21
C PRO A 569 -16.24 -19.14 6.90
N ASN A 570 -17.47 -19.08 6.39
CA ASN A 570 -17.83 -19.74 5.14
C ASN A 570 -17.08 -19.15 3.94
N ALA A 571 -16.90 -17.83 3.89
CA ALA A 571 -16.09 -17.19 2.85
C ALA A 571 -14.64 -17.71 2.85
N LEU A 572 -14.01 -17.84 4.02
CA LEU A 572 -12.64 -18.37 4.13
C LEU A 572 -12.55 -19.86 3.77
N LEU A 573 -13.55 -20.65 4.17
CA LEU A 573 -13.66 -22.07 3.77
C LEU A 573 -13.83 -22.21 2.25
N SER A 574 -14.65 -21.37 1.62
CA SER A 574 -14.78 -21.33 0.15
C SER A 574 -13.46 -20.97 -0.53
N LEU A 575 -12.72 -19.98 -0.04
CA LEU A 575 -11.39 -19.63 -0.57
C LEU A 575 -10.37 -20.76 -0.38
N SER A 576 -10.53 -21.57 0.66
CA SER A 576 -9.72 -22.74 0.95
C SER A 576 -10.10 -23.98 0.11
N GLU A 577 -11.16 -23.92 -0.69
CA GLU A 577 -11.77 -25.10 -1.35
C GLU A 577 -12.13 -26.18 -0.32
N GLN A 578 -12.85 -25.78 0.74
CA GLN A 578 -13.32 -26.67 1.82
C GLN A 578 -12.19 -27.42 2.54
N GLY A 579 -11.07 -26.73 2.82
CA GLY A 579 -9.95 -27.28 3.57
C GLY A 579 -8.83 -27.88 2.72
N ARG A 580 -8.98 -27.91 1.38
CA ARG A 580 -7.90 -28.35 0.47
C ARG A 580 -6.65 -27.48 0.63
N HIS A 581 -6.82 -26.17 0.78
CA HIS A 581 -5.73 -25.24 1.06
C HIS A 581 -5.59 -24.99 2.56
N PRO A 582 -4.36 -24.98 3.09
CA PRO A 582 -4.13 -24.82 4.53
C PRO A 582 -4.69 -23.49 5.05
N ILE A 583 -5.39 -23.58 6.19
CA ILE A 583 -5.93 -22.44 6.92
C ILE A 583 -5.14 -22.25 8.23
N GLU A 584 -4.72 -21.02 8.49
CA GLU A 584 -4.11 -20.55 9.75
C GLU A 584 -5.03 -19.48 10.37
N VAL A 585 -5.38 -19.64 11.65
CA VAL A 585 -6.20 -18.65 12.38
C VAL A 585 -5.31 -17.94 13.39
N LEU A 586 -5.12 -16.64 13.20
CA LEU A 586 -4.38 -15.78 14.13
C LEU A 586 -5.36 -15.16 15.13
N PHE A 587 -5.16 -15.42 16.40
CA PHE A 587 -5.96 -14.81 17.47
C PHE A 587 -5.41 -13.43 17.83
N HIS A 588 -5.52 -12.45 16.92
CA HIS A 588 -5.20 -11.05 17.22
C HIS A 588 -6.25 -10.38 18.10
N ASP A 589 -7.42 -10.98 18.19
CA ASP A 589 -8.52 -10.64 19.07
C ASP A 589 -9.36 -11.90 19.32
N TYR A 590 -10.41 -11.78 20.13
CA TYR A 590 -11.34 -12.87 20.41
C TYR A 590 -12.60 -12.82 19.54
N PHE A 591 -12.57 -12.16 18.39
CA PHE A 591 -13.71 -12.06 17.48
C PHE A 591 -14.18 -13.44 16.98
N VAL A 592 -13.24 -14.39 16.85
CA VAL A 592 -13.53 -15.80 16.54
C VAL A 592 -14.41 -16.45 17.61
N LEU A 593 -14.27 -16.03 18.88
CA LEU A 593 -15.01 -16.60 20.01
C LEU A 593 -16.35 -15.90 20.28
N SER A 594 -16.43 -14.60 20.02
CA SER A 594 -17.58 -13.77 20.37
C SER A 594 -17.65 -12.48 19.55
N PRO A 595 -18.86 -11.95 19.26
CA PRO A 595 -19.03 -10.60 18.71
C PRO A 595 -18.33 -9.51 19.54
N SER A 596 -18.26 -9.70 20.86
CA SER A 596 -17.38 -8.89 21.71
C SER A 596 -15.97 -9.42 21.58
N TYR A 597 -15.22 -8.89 20.59
CA TYR A 597 -13.81 -9.25 20.38
C TYR A 597 -12.91 -8.99 21.59
N THR A 598 -13.44 -8.27 22.60
CA THR A 598 -12.76 -7.99 23.87
C THR A 598 -13.12 -8.93 25.01
N LEU A 599 -14.12 -9.80 24.85
CA LEU A 599 -14.72 -10.62 25.90
C LEU A 599 -15.27 -9.83 27.11
N LEU A 600 -15.38 -8.50 27.00
CA LEU A 600 -16.06 -7.68 28.00
C LEU A 600 -17.57 -7.79 27.83
N ASP A 601 -18.27 -7.92 28.96
CA ASP A 601 -19.73 -7.87 29.01
C ASP A 601 -20.28 -6.44 28.80
N GLY A 602 -21.61 -6.29 28.82
CA GLY A 602 -22.27 -4.99 28.66
C GLY A 602 -21.94 -3.96 29.76
N ASN A 603 -21.37 -4.40 30.89
CA ASN A 603 -20.89 -3.54 31.97
C ASN A 603 -19.38 -3.25 31.86
N GLY A 604 -18.71 -3.72 30.81
CA GLY A 604 -17.28 -3.57 30.62
C GLY A 604 -16.44 -4.46 31.53
N THR A 605 -16.98 -5.58 32.02
CA THR A 605 -16.30 -6.52 32.92
C THR A 605 -15.96 -7.82 32.19
N TYR A 606 -14.73 -8.31 32.37
CA TYR A 606 -14.34 -9.64 31.91
C TYR A 606 -14.76 -10.70 32.94
N ARG A 607 -15.63 -11.64 32.53
CA ARG A 607 -16.14 -12.74 33.39
C ARG A 607 -15.73 -14.13 32.91
N GLY A 608 -14.92 -14.21 31.86
CA GLY A 608 -14.58 -15.45 31.17
C GLY A 608 -15.17 -15.50 29.76
N ILE A 609 -15.16 -16.70 29.17
CA ILE A 609 -15.68 -16.94 27.82
C ILE A 609 -17.21 -16.96 27.88
N PRO A 610 -17.91 -16.14 27.07
CA PRO A 610 -19.37 -16.12 27.07
C PRO A 610 -19.91 -17.43 26.49
N ARG A 611 -20.91 -18.02 27.16
CA ARG A 611 -21.59 -19.25 26.72
C ARG A 611 -23.07 -18.98 26.43
N PRO A 612 -23.68 -19.65 25.44
CA PRO A 612 -25.12 -19.64 25.26
C PRO A 612 -25.82 -20.04 26.56
N GLY A 613 -26.80 -19.25 27.00
CA GLY A 613 -27.51 -19.45 28.27
C GLY A 613 -26.96 -18.68 29.49
N ASP A 614 -25.80 -18.02 29.40
CA ASP A 614 -25.33 -17.14 30.48
C ASP A 614 -26.29 -15.95 30.70
N PRO A 615 -26.43 -15.40 31.93
CA PRO A 615 -27.36 -14.29 32.21
C PRO A 615 -27.17 -13.05 31.31
N ASP A 616 -25.96 -12.85 30.79
CA ASP A 616 -25.59 -11.74 29.91
C ASP A 616 -25.37 -12.17 28.44
N HIS A 617 -25.62 -13.44 28.06
CA HIS A 617 -25.29 -13.96 26.71
C HIS A 617 -26.00 -13.18 25.59
N GLU A 618 -27.20 -12.66 25.83
CA GLU A 618 -27.93 -11.82 24.88
C GLU A 618 -27.21 -10.49 24.57
N ARG A 619 -26.32 -10.04 25.45
CA ARG A 619 -25.50 -8.84 25.27
C ARG A 619 -24.28 -9.09 24.38
N PHE A 620 -23.96 -10.37 24.11
CA PHE A 620 -22.95 -10.83 23.15
C PHE A 620 -23.57 -11.20 21.81
N SER A 621 -24.59 -10.46 21.35
CA SER A 621 -25.19 -10.61 20.02
C SER A 621 -24.63 -9.58 19.04
N ALA A 622 -24.43 -9.98 17.78
CA ALA A 622 -24.15 -9.05 16.70
C ALA A 622 -25.46 -8.64 15.98
N LYS A 623 -25.36 -7.62 15.13
CA LYS A 623 -26.38 -7.37 14.10
C LYS A 623 -25.79 -7.71 12.75
N ASP A 624 -26.58 -8.33 11.89
CA ASP A 624 -26.20 -8.53 10.50
C ASP A 624 -26.41 -7.25 9.66
N GLN A 625 -26.22 -7.36 8.35
CA GLN A 625 -26.39 -6.27 7.39
C GLN A 625 -27.84 -5.74 7.30
N ASN A 626 -28.83 -6.57 7.62
CA ASN A 626 -30.25 -6.21 7.63
C ASN A 626 -30.70 -5.68 9.00
N GLY A 627 -29.81 -5.71 10.00
CA GLY A 627 -30.09 -5.32 11.38
C GLY A 627 -30.71 -6.43 12.22
N GLU A 628 -30.80 -7.65 11.70
CA GLU A 628 -31.27 -8.84 12.40
C GLU A 628 -30.26 -9.28 13.47
N LYS A 629 -30.78 -9.82 14.57
CA LYS A 629 -29.97 -10.24 15.72
C LYS A 629 -29.29 -11.56 15.39
N VAL A 630 -27.96 -11.58 15.42
CA VAL A 630 -27.17 -12.80 15.39
C VAL A 630 -26.93 -13.26 16.82
N THR A 631 -27.39 -14.46 17.17
CA THR A 631 -27.18 -15.06 18.48
C THR A 631 -25.72 -15.49 18.67
N LEU A 632 -25.28 -15.58 19.93
CA LEU A 632 -23.95 -16.06 20.27
C LEU A 632 -23.74 -17.52 19.81
N GLU A 633 -24.79 -18.35 19.89
CA GLU A 633 -24.75 -19.74 19.44
C GLU A 633 -24.52 -19.85 17.92
N LEU A 634 -25.24 -19.06 17.13
CA LEU A 634 -25.03 -19.01 15.68
C LEU A 634 -23.61 -18.50 15.35
N TRP A 635 -23.13 -17.49 16.08
CA TRP A 635 -21.76 -17.01 15.93
C TRP A 635 -20.73 -18.12 16.17
N GLN A 636 -20.79 -18.75 17.35
CA GLN A 636 -19.83 -19.75 17.77
C GLN A 636 -19.85 -20.98 16.85
N SER A 637 -21.03 -21.44 16.44
CA SER A 637 -21.16 -22.55 15.49
C SER A 637 -20.52 -22.26 14.13
N GLN A 638 -20.74 -21.06 13.55
CA GLN A 638 -20.13 -20.70 12.26
C GLN A 638 -18.61 -20.56 12.36
N TRP A 639 -18.09 -19.90 13.41
CA TRP A 639 -16.65 -19.76 13.59
C TRP A 639 -15.96 -21.08 13.93
N HIS A 640 -16.65 -22.00 14.61
CA HIS A 640 -16.13 -23.34 14.88
C HIS A 640 -15.85 -24.11 13.58
N LEU A 641 -16.67 -23.98 12.54
CA LEU A 641 -16.41 -24.59 11.22
C LEU A 641 -15.03 -24.21 10.66
N LEU A 642 -14.66 -22.92 10.77
CA LEU A 642 -13.35 -22.44 10.32
C LEU A 642 -12.22 -22.96 11.20
N VAL A 643 -12.41 -22.94 12.52
CA VAL A 643 -11.41 -23.41 13.51
C VAL A 643 -11.13 -24.90 13.34
N SER A 644 -12.17 -25.72 13.14
CA SER A 644 -12.03 -27.15 12.90
C SER A 644 -11.35 -27.47 11.57
N ALA A 645 -11.60 -26.68 10.52
CA ALA A 645 -10.88 -26.80 9.26
C ALA A 645 -9.43 -26.26 9.32
N ALA A 646 -9.09 -25.45 10.33
CA ALA A 646 -7.76 -24.87 10.45
C ALA A 646 -6.70 -25.92 10.75
N LYS A 647 -5.54 -25.76 10.10
CA LYS A 647 -4.35 -26.56 10.38
C LYS A 647 -3.64 -26.08 11.63
N THR A 648 -3.68 -24.77 11.90
CA THR A 648 -2.96 -24.15 13.01
C THR A 648 -3.75 -22.97 13.59
N LEU A 649 -3.82 -22.92 14.91
CA LEU A 649 -4.41 -21.83 15.69
C LEU A 649 -3.29 -21.07 16.39
N THR A 650 -2.84 -19.96 15.81
CA THR A 650 -1.73 -19.18 16.38
C THR A 650 -2.25 -18.19 17.41
N VAL A 651 -1.77 -18.36 18.63
CA VAL A 651 -2.00 -17.45 19.77
C VAL A 651 -0.68 -16.82 20.19
N PHE A 652 -0.75 -15.72 20.93
CA PHE A 652 0.43 -14.90 21.21
C PHE A 652 0.82 -14.83 22.68
N SER A 653 0.13 -15.56 23.55
CA SER A 653 0.40 -15.68 24.99
C SER A 653 -0.17 -16.98 25.55
N GLU A 654 0.32 -17.40 26.71
CA GLU A 654 -0.20 -18.59 27.41
C GLU A 654 -1.63 -18.39 27.89
N ASN A 655 -1.99 -17.19 28.34
CA ASN A 655 -3.35 -16.84 28.71
C ASN A 655 -4.30 -16.95 27.50
N SER A 656 -3.89 -16.46 26.34
CA SER A 656 -4.66 -16.63 25.10
C SER A 656 -4.82 -18.11 24.73
N ALA A 657 -3.77 -18.92 24.87
CA ALA A 657 -3.86 -20.37 24.65
C ALA A 657 -4.92 -21.02 25.55
N LYS A 658 -4.91 -20.70 26.85
CA LYS A 658 -5.90 -21.22 27.82
C LYS A 658 -7.34 -20.80 27.48
N ILE A 659 -7.53 -19.55 27.06
CA ILE A 659 -8.85 -19.04 26.65
C ILE A 659 -9.33 -19.75 25.37
N VAL A 660 -8.45 -19.92 24.38
CA VAL A 660 -8.80 -20.59 23.13
C VAL A 660 -9.07 -22.08 23.34
N ALA A 661 -8.25 -22.78 24.12
CA ALA A 661 -8.46 -24.18 24.48
C ALA A 661 -9.78 -24.39 25.25
N ALA A 662 -10.12 -23.47 26.16
CA ALA A 662 -11.40 -23.54 26.88
C ALA A 662 -12.63 -23.26 25.99
N ALA A 663 -12.45 -22.57 24.86
CA ALA A 663 -13.51 -22.33 23.88
C ALA A 663 -13.62 -23.48 22.85
N TYR A 664 -12.49 -24.08 22.47
CA TYR A 664 -12.40 -25.16 21.49
C TYR A 664 -11.55 -26.33 22.04
N PRO A 665 -12.07 -27.10 22.99
CA PRO A 665 -11.30 -28.15 23.68
C PRO A 665 -10.85 -29.26 22.73
N GLU A 666 -11.66 -29.59 21.72
CA GLU A 666 -11.34 -30.61 20.71
C GLU A 666 -10.17 -30.20 19.81
N GLU A 667 -9.85 -28.91 19.76
CA GLU A 667 -8.87 -28.32 18.85
C GLU A 667 -7.59 -27.86 19.57
N GLU A 668 -7.43 -28.22 20.85
CA GLU A 668 -6.29 -27.83 21.69
C GLU A 668 -4.95 -28.26 21.05
N GLY A 669 -4.92 -29.44 20.41
CA GLY A 669 -3.73 -29.95 19.71
C GLY A 669 -3.27 -29.11 18.51
N LYS A 670 -4.09 -28.16 18.03
CA LYS A 670 -3.76 -27.25 16.92
C LYS A 670 -3.20 -25.90 17.38
N ILE A 671 -3.19 -25.64 18.69
CA ILE A 671 -2.78 -24.35 19.25
C ILE A 671 -1.25 -24.22 19.21
N ASP A 672 -0.77 -23.17 18.54
CA ASP A 672 0.64 -22.79 18.49
C ASP A 672 0.84 -21.43 19.18
N ILE A 673 1.71 -21.40 20.19
CA ILE A 673 2.04 -20.18 20.93
C ILE A 673 3.26 -19.53 20.28
N THR A 674 3.04 -18.44 19.54
CA THR A 674 4.09 -17.63 18.94
C THR A 674 4.09 -16.23 19.55
N PRO A 675 4.82 -15.95 20.64
CA PRO A 675 4.79 -14.65 21.30
C PRO A 675 5.26 -13.49 20.40
N HIS A 676 4.63 -12.33 20.55
CA HIS A 676 5.06 -11.12 19.85
C HIS A 676 6.43 -10.65 20.35
N LYS A 677 7.27 -10.19 19.42
CA LYS A 677 8.51 -9.50 19.74
C LYS A 677 8.30 -7.99 19.64
N VAL A 678 9.04 -7.23 20.44
CA VAL A 678 9.05 -5.77 20.35
C VAL A 678 9.49 -5.36 18.95
N LEU A 679 8.69 -4.53 18.29
CA LEU A 679 8.94 -4.13 16.90
C LEU A 679 10.13 -3.18 16.76
N HIS A 680 10.45 -2.44 17.83
CA HIS A 680 11.52 -1.45 17.88
C HIS A 680 12.33 -1.59 19.18
N PRO A 681 13.66 -1.37 19.15
CA PRO A 681 14.46 -1.34 20.37
C PRO A 681 14.00 -0.19 21.27
N VAL A 682 13.74 -0.49 22.54
CA VAL A 682 13.41 0.51 23.57
C VAL A 682 14.61 0.64 24.50
N PRO A 683 15.22 1.84 24.62
CA PRO A 683 16.35 2.01 25.52
C PRO A 683 15.91 2.04 26.99
N ARG A 684 16.80 1.58 27.88
CA ARG A 684 16.56 1.58 29.33
C ARG A 684 16.58 2.99 29.89
N LEU A 685 15.68 3.24 30.84
CA LEU A 685 15.58 4.48 31.59
C LEU A 685 16.37 4.38 32.91
N PRO A 686 16.96 5.48 33.40
CA PRO A 686 17.58 5.51 34.71
C PRO A 686 16.54 5.26 35.81
N VAL A 687 16.92 4.45 36.80
CA VAL A 687 16.06 4.14 37.95
C VAL A 687 15.80 5.43 38.75
N PRO A 688 14.53 5.75 39.09
CA PRO A 688 14.20 6.95 39.86
C PRO A 688 14.85 6.90 41.25
N LYS A 689 15.31 8.05 41.76
CA LYS A 689 15.77 8.16 43.15
C LYS A 689 14.57 7.95 44.12
N PRO A 690 14.75 7.23 45.24
CA PRO A 690 13.65 6.93 46.19
C PRO A 690 12.92 8.16 46.74
N GLU A 691 13.64 9.29 46.85
CA GLU A 691 13.16 10.56 47.41
C GLU A 691 12.35 11.41 46.41
N ALA A 692 12.36 11.06 45.12
CA ALA A 692 11.68 11.83 44.09
C ALA A 692 10.15 11.64 44.14
N LYS A 693 9.40 12.71 43.83
CA LYS A 693 7.94 12.64 43.69
C LYS A 693 7.56 11.58 42.64
N ARG A 694 6.78 10.58 43.03
CA ARG A 694 6.36 9.48 42.13
C ARG A 694 5.47 9.97 41.00
N VAL A 695 5.77 9.55 39.79
CA VAL A 695 5.01 9.86 38.58
C VAL A 695 4.69 8.55 37.85
N ILE A 696 3.40 8.20 37.81
CA ILE A 696 2.95 7.01 37.09
C ILE A 696 2.61 7.40 35.65
N GLY A 697 3.36 6.85 34.70
CA GLY A 697 3.12 6.96 33.27
C GLY A 697 2.11 5.90 32.81
N ILE A 698 1.07 6.32 32.10
CA ILE A 698 0.08 5.42 31.49
C ILE A 698 0.37 5.38 29.99
N LEU A 699 0.80 4.24 29.48
CA LEU A 699 1.30 4.12 28.10
C LEU A 699 0.24 3.56 27.14
N GLY A 700 0.07 4.23 26.00
CA GLY A 700 -0.78 3.78 24.89
C GLY A 700 -2.05 4.59 24.68
N ASP A 701 -2.80 4.24 23.63
CA ASP A 701 -4.13 4.81 23.38
C ASP A 701 -5.18 4.17 24.31
N ILE A 702 -5.63 4.94 25.30
CA ILE A 702 -6.49 4.47 26.40
C ILE A 702 -7.97 4.72 26.06
N GLY A 703 -8.60 3.69 25.50
CA GLY A 703 -10.05 3.57 25.32
C GLY A 703 -10.78 2.98 26.53
N ALA A 704 -12.10 2.84 26.44
CA ALA A 704 -12.93 2.21 27.48
C ALA A 704 -12.40 0.81 27.88
N GLN A 705 -12.17 -0.06 26.89
CA GLN A 705 -11.64 -1.42 27.05
C GLN A 705 -10.19 -1.45 27.54
N LYS A 706 -9.44 -0.38 27.32
CA LYS A 706 -8.07 -0.21 27.82
C LYS A 706 -8.01 0.52 29.17
N GLY A 707 -9.12 0.62 29.88
CA GLY A 707 -9.16 1.13 31.25
C GLY A 707 -9.36 2.63 31.41
N ALA A 708 -9.87 3.35 30.40
CA ALA A 708 -10.16 4.78 30.55
C ALA A 708 -11.08 5.09 31.75
N GLY A 709 -12.09 4.25 31.97
CA GLY A 709 -12.98 4.34 33.13
C GLY A 709 -12.27 4.07 34.46
N VAL A 710 -11.34 3.11 34.47
CA VAL A 710 -10.51 2.80 35.64
C VAL A 710 -9.61 3.99 36.00
N ILE A 711 -8.93 4.57 35.01
CA ILE A 711 -8.08 5.75 35.21
C ILE A 711 -8.90 6.94 35.72
N ALA A 712 -10.07 7.20 35.13
CA ALA A 712 -10.94 8.29 35.58
C ALA A 712 -11.43 8.10 37.03
N TYR A 713 -11.68 6.85 37.44
CA TYR A 713 -12.09 6.51 38.80
C TYR A 713 -10.97 6.74 39.82
N ILE A 714 -9.76 6.23 39.56
CA ILE A 714 -8.63 6.31 40.52
C ILE A 714 -7.95 7.69 40.53
N ALA A 715 -8.14 8.50 39.48
CA ALA A 715 -7.47 9.78 39.31
C ALA A 715 -7.64 10.74 40.49
N ARG A 716 -8.85 10.83 41.07
CA ARG A 716 -9.11 11.72 42.21
C ARG A 716 -8.49 11.19 43.51
N PRO A 717 -8.76 9.94 43.96
CA PRO A 717 -8.12 9.40 45.16
C PRO A 717 -6.59 9.45 45.15
N ILE A 718 -5.97 9.16 44.01
CA ILE A 718 -4.50 9.12 43.89
C ILE A 718 -3.88 10.52 43.92
N ALA A 719 -4.58 11.55 43.44
CA ALA A 719 -4.09 12.93 43.51
C ALA A 719 -3.83 13.38 44.96
N HIS A 720 -4.58 12.86 45.93
CA HIS A 720 -4.39 13.14 47.36
C HIS A 720 -3.17 12.42 47.97
N MET A 721 -2.52 11.50 47.24
CA MET A 721 -1.39 10.67 47.73
C MET A 721 -0.02 11.21 47.31
N ASN A 722 0.07 12.46 46.85
CA ASN A 722 1.28 13.10 46.31
C ASN A 722 1.90 12.36 45.09
N VAL A 723 1.07 11.62 44.34
CA VAL A 723 1.46 10.93 43.09
C VAL A 723 0.91 11.70 41.89
N ARG A 724 1.72 11.85 40.84
CA ARG A 724 1.29 12.46 39.58
C ARG A 724 0.98 11.39 38.54
N LEU A 725 -0.13 11.53 37.82
CA LEU A 725 -0.47 10.69 36.66
C LEU A 725 -0.19 11.44 35.36
N VAL A 726 0.45 10.75 34.40
CA VAL A 726 0.69 11.27 33.05
C VAL A 726 0.30 10.20 32.03
N ILE A 727 -0.53 10.56 31.05
CA ILE A 727 -0.94 9.67 29.97
C ILE A 727 -0.08 9.97 28.74
N ILE A 728 0.64 8.95 28.27
CA ILE A 728 1.51 8.98 27.10
C ILE A 728 0.83 8.16 26.00
N GLY A 729 0.03 8.87 25.20
CA GLY A 729 -0.89 8.32 24.22
C GLY A 729 -2.20 9.13 24.17
N ASN A 730 -3.14 8.72 23.33
CA ASN A 730 -4.47 9.33 23.28
C ASN A 730 -5.35 8.80 24.41
N PHE A 731 -6.25 9.64 24.93
CA PHE A 731 -7.22 9.25 25.95
C PHE A 731 -8.65 9.47 25.43
N ASP A 732 -9.55 8.56 25.74
CA ASP A 732 -10.96 8.66 25.34
C ASP A 732 -11.64 9.88 26.00
N PRO A 733 -12.06 10.89 25.22
CA PRO A 733 -12.63 12.12 25.75
C PRO A 733 -14.02 11.95 26.37
N SER A 734 -14.65 10.78 26.24
CA SER A 734 -15.93 10.48 26.91
C SER A 734 -15.76 10.34 28.43
N PHE A 735 -14.56 10.02 28.91
CA PHE A 735 -14.23 9.92 30.32
C PHE A 735 -13.63 11.24 30.83
N ARG A 736 -14.14 11.74 31.96
CA ARG A 736 -13.67 13.00 32.55
C ARG A 736 -12.44 12.77 33.43
N LEU A 737 -11.35 13.45 33.11
CA LEU A 737 -10.15 13.49 33.95
C LEU A 737 -10.16 14.75 34.84
N PRO A 738 -9.66 14.68 36.09
CA PRO A 738 -9.45 15.85 36.95
C PRO A 738 -8.45 16.86 36.36
N ALA A 739 -8.59 18.13 36.75
CA ALA A 739 -7.62 19.17 36.42
C ALA A 739 -6.27 18.84 37.10
N GLY A 740 -5.24 18.53 36.30
CA GLY A 740 -3.90 18.16 36.79
C GLY A 740 -3.29 16.93 36.12
N ILE A 741 -4.10 16.07 35.49
CA ILE A 741 -3.60 14.95 34.69
C ILE A 741 -3.16 15.46 33.32
N THR A 742 -1.92 15.15 32.97
CA THR A 742 -1.36 15.53 31.66
C THR A 742 -1.63 14.42 30.65
N VAL A 743 -2.18 14.76 29.48
CA VAL A 743 -2.30 13.87 28.32
C VAL A 743 -1.34 14.36 27.25
N HIS A 744 -0.31 13.58 26.95
CA HIS A 744 0.72 13.92 25.98
C HIS A 744 0.21 13.84 24.53
N GLY A 745 -0.61 12.82 24.22
CA GLY A 745 -1.00 12.48 22.86
C GLY A 745 -0.13 11.40 22.24
N SER A 746 -0.27 11.20 20.92
CA SER A 746 0.50 10.19 20.17
C SER A 746 2.01 10.36 20.34
N TYR A 747 2.72 9.23 20.43
CA TYR A 747 4.17 9.17 20.60
C TYR A 747 4.78 8.19 19.59
N LYS A 748 6.09 8.34 19.31
CA LYS A 748 6.88 7.27 18.70
C LYS A 748 7.64 6.53 19.78
N VAL A 749 7.82 5.22 19.61
CA VAL A 749 8.54 4.37 20.56
C VAL A 749 9.97 4.89 20.81
N SER A 750 10.62 5.46 19.79
CA SER A 750 11.94 6.11 19.89
C SER A 750 11.99 7.30 20.85
N ASP A 751 10.86 7.98 21.05
CA ASP A 751 10.77 9.22 21.82
C ASP A 751 10.41 8.94 23.29
N LEU A 752 9.97 7.71 23.59
CA LEU A 752 9.57 7.27 24.92
C LEU A 752 10.59 7.62 26.02
N PRO A 753 11.92 7.51 25.81
CA PRO A 753 12.89 7.88 26.83
C PRO A 753 12.86 9.36 27.20
N GLN A 754 12.78 10.23 26.19
CA GLN A 754 12.76 11.68 26.37
C GLN A 754 11.44 12.12 27.00
N ILE A 755 10.33 11.49 26.59
CA ILE A 755 9.01 11.75 27.16
C ILE A 755 8.98 11.33 28.64
N ALA A 756 9.49 10.13 28.95
CA ALA A 756 9.55 9.64 30.32
C ALA A 756 10.43 10.54 31.20
N ALA A 757 11.61 10.94 30.72
CA ALA A 757 12.49 11.87 31.42
C ALA A 757 11.84 13.25 31.64
N ARG A 758 11.17 13.80 30.63
CA ARG A 758 10.47 15.10 30.70
C ARG A 758 9.43 15.13 31.81
N TYR A 759 8.69 14.03 31.97
CA TYR A 759 7.64 13.95 32.99
C TYR A 759 8.13 13.37 34.32
N GLY A 760 9.36 12.85 34.38
CA GLY A 760 9.92 12.19 35.54
C GLY A 760 9.22 10.86 35.86
N VAL A 761 8.81 10.11 34.83
CA VAL A 761 8.07 8.83 34.99
C VAL A 761 8.90 7.88 35.85
N SER A 762 8.31 7.44 36.96
CA SER A 762 8.92 6.51 37.91
C SER A 762 8.41 5.09 37.75
N ASP A 763 7.14 4.95 37.37
CA ASP A 763 6.44 3.68 37.26
C ASP A 763 5.53 3.72 36.04
N TRP A 764 5.34 2.58 35.38
CA TRP A 764 4.37 2.43 34.30
C TRP A 764 3.10 1.76 34.80
N LEU A 765 1.97 2.15 34.21
CA LEU A 765 0.68 1.51 34.41
C LEU A 765 0.06 1.17 33.05
N ILE A 766 -0.30 -0.10 32.88
CA ILE A 766 -1.09 -0.61 31.75
C ILE A 766 -2.48 -1.00 32.31
N PRO A 767 -3.48 -0.11 32.21
CA PRO A 767 -4.76 -0.28 32.88
C PRO A 767 -5.77 -1.15 32.09
N SER A 768 -5.29 -2.00 31.19
CA SER A 768 -6.16 -2.75 30.28
C SER A 768 -7.01 -3.78 31.02
N ILE A 769 -8.34 -3.66 30.90
CA ILE A 769 -9.33 -4.44 31.68
C ILE A 769 -9.90 -5.65 30.94
N TRP A 770 -9.44 -5.89 29.72
CA TRP A 770 -9.77 -7.04 28.90
C TRP A 770 -8.54 -7.92 28.73
N PRO A 771 -8.69 -9.23 28.49
CA PRO A 771 -7.55 -10.06 28.13
C PRO A 771 -7.04 -9.58 26.76
N GLU A 772 -5.92 -8.86 26.71
CA GLU A 772 -5.30 -8.58 25.42
C GLU A 772 -4.70 -9.89 24.89
N THR A 773 -4.81 -10.13 23.60
CA THR A 773 -4.13 -11.26 22.94
C THR A 773 -2.63 -11.00 22.81
N PHE A 774 -2.24 -9.73 22.70
CA PHE A 774 -0.87 -9.24 22.74
C PHE A 774 -0.85 -7.77 23.17
N SER A 775 0.23 -7.32 23.81
CA SER A 775 0.32 -5.95 24.35
C SER A 775 1.66 -5.29 24.07
N PHE A 776 1.80 -4.62 22.92
CA PHE A 776 3.03 -3.89 22.56
C PHE A 776 3.42 -2.87 23.64
N THR A 777 2.45 -2.12 24.15
CA THR A 777 2.67 -1.10 25.20
C THR A 777 3.21 -1.71 26.49
N THR A 778 2.79 -2.93 26.84
CA THR A 778 3.32 -3.63 28.02
C THR A 778 4.78 -4.00 27.81
N HIS A 779 5.13 -4.57 26.67
CA HIS A 779 6.53 -4.90 26.37
C HIS A 779 7.41 -3.65 26.22
N GLU A 780 6.89 -2.56 25.64
CA GLU A 780 7.57 -1.26 25.58
C GLU A 780 7.88 -0.73 26.99
N ALA A 781 6.87 -0.70 27.87
CA ALA A 781 7.03 -0.27 29.25
C ALA A 781 8.04 -1.14 30.01
N LEU A 782 7.94 -2.47 29.90
CA LEU A 782 8.86 -3.42 30.54
C LEU A 782 10.30 -3.21 30.07
N SER A 783 10.50 -2.96 28.78
CA SER A 783 11.82 -2.76 28.18
C SER A 783 12.52 -1.50 28.69
N THR A 784 11.78 -0.51 29.22
CA THR A 784 12.40 0.66 29.85
C THR A 784 13.14 0.33 31.14
N GLY A 785 12.86 -0.80 31.79
CA GLY A 785 13.46 -1.20 33.07
C GLY A 785 12.80 -0.59 34.32
N LEU A 786 11.81 0.30 34.17
CA LEU A 786 11.03 0.82 35.29
C LEU A 786 9.98 -0.20 35.79
N PRO A 787 9.50 -0.12 37.04
CA PRO A 787 8.38 -0.93 37.51
C PRO A 787 7.14 -0.78 36.62
N VAL A 788 6.51 -1.88 36.25
CA VAL A 788 5.32 -1.89 35.37
C VAL A 788 4.17 -2.62 36.06
N HIS A 789 3.10 -1.88 36.31
CA HIS A 789 1.85 -2.42 36.85
C HIS A 789 0.87 -2.73 35.72
N ALA A 790 0.32 -3.93 35.69
CA ALA A 790 -0.77 -4.29 34.79
C ALA A 790 -1.69 -5.31 35.44
N PHE A 791 -2.96 -5.34 35.05
CA PHE A 791 -3.86 -6.42 35.47
C PHE A 791 -3.34 -7.78 35.03
N PHE A 792 -3.39 -8.78 35.90
CA PHE A 792 -3.03 -10.17 35.59
C PHE A 792 -4.13 -10.82 34.76
N LEU A 793 -4.23 -10.36 33.52
CA LEU A 793 -5.27 -10.70 32.56
C LEU A 793 -4.65 -10.71 31.17
N GLY A 794 -4.95 -11.70 30.34
CA GLY A 794 -4.42 -11.80 28.98
C GLY A 794 -2.89 -11.77 28.88
N ALA A 795 -2.41 -11.41 27.68
CA ALA A 795 -1.00 -11.30 27.35
C ALA A 795 -0.28 -10.21 28.14
N GLN A 796 -0.95 -9.11 28.51
CA GLN A 796 -0.36 -8.11 29.39
C GLN A 796 -0.05 -8.67 30.78
N GLY A 797 -0.92 -9.54 31.30
CA GLY A 797 -0.73 -10.23 32.57
C GLY A 797 0.46 -11.20 32.51
N ASP A 798 0.52 -12.03 31.47
CA ASP A 798 1.64 -12.95 31.25
C ASP A 798 2.98 -12.20 31.15
N ALA A 799 3.01 -11.12 30.37
CA ALA A 799 4.21 -10.32 30.16
C ALA A 799 4.73 -9.68 31.46
N VAL A 800 3.81 -9.14 32.28
CA VAL A 800 4.18 -8.52 33.57
C VAL A 800 4.56 -9.57 34.60
N ASN A 801 3.88 -10.72 34.66
CA ASN A 801 4.23 -11.79 35.59
C ASN A 801 5.62 -12.40 35.30
N ASN A 802 6.00 -12.49 34.03
CA ASN A 802 7.27 -13.10 33.63
C ASN A 802 8.47 -12.13 33.67
N ALA A 803 8.24 -10.82 33.83
CA ALA A 803 9.29 -9.82 33.82
C ALA A 803 9.76 -9.45 35.23
N LYS A 804 11.08 -9.26 35.40
CA LYS A 804 11.69 -8.91 36.71
C LYS A 804 11.17 -7.59 37.29
N ASN A 805 10.82 -6.64 36.44
CA ASN A 805 10.27 -5.33 36.80
C ASN A 805 8.74 -5.25 36.63
N GLY A 806 8.07 -6.38 36.39
CA GLY A 806 6.62 -6.44 36.30
C GLY A 806 5.97 -6.70 37.65
N ILE A 807 4.84 -6.04 37.89
CA ILE A 807 4.04 -6.12 39.13
C ILE A 807 2.58 -6.41 38.74
N PRO A 808 2.14 -7.68 38.77
CA PRO A 808 0.78 -8.06 38.39
C PRO A 808 -0.25 -7.55 39.40
N VAL A 809 -1.37 -7.04 38.89
CA VAL A 809 -2.52 -6.59 39.68
C VAL A 809 -3.62 -7.64 39.57
N HIS A 810 -3.87 -8.36 40.66
CA HIS A 810 -4.92 -9.37 40.74
C HIS A 810 -6.22 -8.75 41.26
N TYR A 811 -7.36 -9.29 40.80
CA TYR A 811 -8.68 -8.96 41.34
C TYR A 811 -9.56 -10.21 41.39
N GLY A 812 -10.33 -10.36 42.46
CA GLY A 812 -11.15 -11.55 42.76
C GLY A 812 -12.53 -11.55 42.09
N LYS A 813 -13.25 -12.68 42.20
CA LYS A 813 -14.66 -12.77 41.79
C LYS A 813 -15.50 -11.79 42.61
N GLY A 814 -16.15 -10.83 41.93
CA GLY A 814 -16.99 -9.80 42.55
C GLY A 814 -16.28 -8.48 42.85
N GLU A 815 -14.96 -8.41 42.71
CA GLU A 815 -14.21 -7.15 42.79
C GLU A 815 -14.23 -6.42 41.45
N THR A 816 -14.34 -5.09 41.49
CA THR A 816 -14.25 -4.26 40.27
C THR A 816 -12.78 -3.95 39.95
N PRO A 817 -12.36 -3.91 38.67
CA PRO A 817 -10.99 -3.53 38.29
C PRO A 817 -10.57 -2.16 38.88
N GLN A 818 -11.54 -1.25 39.01
CA GLN A 818 -11.39 0.06 39.62
C GLN A 818 -10.89 -0.02 41.06
N GLU A 819 -11.56 -0.82 41.89
CA GLU A 819 -11.25 -0.94 43.31
C GLU A 819 -9.96 -1.73 43.53
N ALA A 820 -9.76 -2.81 42.77
CA ALA A 820 -8.55 -3.62 42.86
C ALA A 820 -7.29 -2.81 42.55
N LEU A 821 -7.31 -2.01 41.47
CA LEU A 821 -6.17 -1.15 41.15
C LEU A 821 -5.96 -0.05 42.19
N ARG A 822 -7.03 0.51 42.76
CA ARG A 822 -6.94 1.50 43.84
C ARG A 822 -6.23 0.90 45.06
N LEU A 823 -6.68 -0.25 45.54
CA LEU A 823 -6.09 -0.94 46.69
C LEU A 823 -4.65 -1.37 46.43
N HIS A 824 -4.37 -1.88 45.24
CA HIS A 824 -3.02 -2.24 44.80
C HIS A 824 -2.06 -1.06 44.88
N LEU A 825 -2.41 0.06 44.24
CA LEU A 825 -1.56 1.25 44.24
C LEU A 825 -1.41 1.83 45.65
N MET A 826 -2.46 1.83 46.48
CA MET A 826 -2.34 2.25 47.88
C MET A 826 -1.35 1.39 48.68
N ARG A 827 -1.42 0.07 48.54
CA ARG A 827 -0.50 -0.87 49.22
C ARG A 827 0.94 -0.68 48.73
N TYR A 828 1.12 -0.62 47.41
CA TYR A 828 2.43 -0.47 46.77
C TYR A 828 3.12 0.86 47.17
N LEU A 829 2.39 1.97 47.11
CA LEU A 829 2.91 3.29 47.50
C LEU A 829 3.24 3.37 49.00
N ASN A 830 2.46 2.69 49.86
CA ASN A 830 2.72 2.64 51.30
C ASN A 830 3.91 1.74 51.67
N GLN A 831 4.10 0.62 50.96
CA GLN A 831 5.26 -0.25 51.15
C GLN A 831 6.55 0.44 50.71
N SER A 832 6.52 1.17 49.59
CA SER A 832 7.67 1.97 49.16
C SER A 832 8.07 3.05 50.16
N LYS A 833 7.13 3.65 50.90
CA LYS A 833 7.43 4.64 51.95
C LYS A 833 8.06 4.04 53.21
N ARG A 834 7.97 2.72 53.39
CA ARG A 834 8.59 2.00 54.52
C ARG A 834 9.96 1.42 54.18
N ALA A 835 10.26 1.26 52.89
CA ALA A 835 11.52 0.71 52.38
C ALA A 835 12.53 1.78 51.96
N ALA A 836 12.07 3.01 51.70
CA ALA A 836 12.87 4.23 51.63
C ALA A 836 12.92 4.88 53.02
#